data_AF-A0A943G1K8-F1
#
_entry.id   AF-A0A943G1K8-F1
#
_cell.length_a   1.000
_cell.length_b   1.000
_cell.length_c   1.000
_cell.angle_alpha   90.00
_cell.angle_beta   90.00
_cell.angle_gamma   90.00
#
_symmetry.space_group_name_H-M   'P 1'
#
loop_
_entity.id
_entity.type
_entity.pdbx_description
1 polymer ?
#
loop_
_entity_poly.entity_id
_entity_poly.type
_entity_poly.pdbx_seq_one_letter_code
_entity_poly.pdbx_strand_id
1 'polypeptide(L)'
;MRTKEQACTAWREMCKNCSNHEEFFAGVFSAIWENTMPYIELCDEMCDKFSIATLSKDTVAIQELYKTATLNDYQKQKIKSMLKTNNELLLTLNPYILQEKYAFLEPYVNELALDTIIQDRLLSLDDYELYIIKKIVDLSSSYGINSHRLIGTIIDRLGRSSIPGRNNEKFLEKISSLFDLIKEFENQYTLNDEIIGNIGFIIKTGIFPKNVEELEDFTGKIKGMLSEDINTNNDISDLKDDLLYALFGIDLSDAKFFVKAFDVEGLSPELALNEGVIELTTIKMILGYEDIDKLKEVATTLINGTEFKINLFNNSLIEENLLLLYANEFNKCKPKFNESNILTTIDGINVYDSGDQFYSIVKTLGAFSEDGNGQANYYEEWNNDRYRSHINAVSLIRNDNLAFAEQDGKLHIKLGFYDFDETMFLGGGNKDINSTPDSRNMGAKIYSKLSLPSKFIDSTREWHNELDFERKSTDPRNPHFKKNPDFIILDQECEDISQLSVEEQKQFEEYRNNTIKAAKEFGNLPILVINRERIARNENNLIRKMLDDYNVSHDMGLLKNIIIKFNNNRNGCRGPQHKYIREKYFSNQYFQEILNEIDSIIPENQKEFFYEFVKNEHEKMAGCFYDNTTKDMPIQPNELSKRGGLNV
;
A
#
# COMPACT_ATOMS: atom_id res chain seq x y z
N MET A 1 -24.75 20.19 -10.51
CA MET A 1 -24.96 18.76 -10.16
C MET A 1 -26.35 18.21 -10.52
N ARG A 2 -26.41 16.96 -11.01
CA ARG A 2 -27.66 16.21 -11.30
C ARG A 2 -28.15 15.42 -10.08
N THR A 3 -29.45 15.45 -9.80
CA THR A 3 -30.03 14.90 -8.55
C THR A 3 -30.08 13.38 -8.45
N LYS A 4 -30.08 12.67 -9.58
CA LYS A 4 -30.21 11.20 -9.67
C LYS A 4 -31.43 10.61 -8.97
N GLU A 5 -32.54 11.34 -8.94
CA GLU A 5 -33.76 10.92 -8.23
C GLU A 5 -34.34 9.59 -8.76
N GLN A 6 -34.34 9.41 -10.09
CA GLN A 6 -34.79 8.16 -10.71
C GLN A 6 -33.88 6.97 -10.33
N ALA A 7 -32.56 7.13 -10.42
CA ALA A 7 -31.61 6.10 -10.01
C ALA A 7 -31.73 5.75 -8.53
N CYS A 8 -31.90 6.75 -7.67
CA CYS A 8 -32.16 6.57 -6.24
C CYS A 8 -33.44 5.77 -5.99
N THR A 9 -34.48 6.04 -6.76
CA THR A 9 -35.76 5.32 -6.68
C THR A 9 -35.60 3.88 -7.18
N ALA A 10 -34.96 3.69 -8.33
CA ALA A 10 -34.65 2.39 -8.91
C ALA A 10 -33.87 1.51 -7.92
N TRP A 11 -32.83 2.05 -7.30
CA TRP A 11 -32.03 1.33 -6.30
C TRP A 11 -32.88 0.88 -5.11
N ARG A 12 -33.74 1.76 -4.55
CA ARG A 12 -34.62 1.40 -3.43
C ARG A 12 -35.60 0.30 -3.79
N GLU A 13 -36.22 0.38 -4.96
CA GLU A 13 -37.18 -0.62 -5.41
C GLU A 13 -36.50 -1.95 -5.73
N MET A 14 -35.32 -1.94 -6.35
CA MET A 14 -34.48 -3.13 -6.51
C MET A 14 -34.18 -3.77 -5.16
N CYS A 15 -33.71 -2.99 -4.17
CA CYS A 15 -33.37 -3.52 -2.84
C CYS A 15 -34.53 -4.17 -2.10
N LYS A 16 -35.78 -3.76 -2.37
CA LYS A 16 -36.98 -4.34 -1.74
C LYS A 16 -37.46 -5.61 -2.42
N ASN A 17 -37.22 -5.74 -3.72
CA ASN A 17 -37.95 -6.70 -4.56
C ASN A 17 -37.05 -7.75 -5.23
N CYS A 18 -35.73 -7.55 -5.27
CA CYS A 18 -34.77 -8.48 -5.85
C CYS A 18 -34.07 -9.33 -4.78
N SER A 19 -33.74 -10.57 -5.14
CA SER A 19 -32.80 -11.42 -4.40
C SER A 19 -31.36 -11.10 -4.77
N ASN A 20 -30.43 -11.51 -3.90
CA ASN A 20 -29.01 -11.60 -4.23
C ASN A 20 -28.42 -12.92 -3.74
N HIS A 21 -27.32 -13.32 -4.35
CA HIS A 21 -26.50 -14.46 -3.93
C HIS A 21 -25.02 -14.10 -4.00
N GLU A 22 -24.18 -14.89 -3.35
CA GLU A 22 -22.73 -14.73 -3.42
C GLU A 22 -22.18 -15.43 -4.67
N GLU A 23 -21.47 -14.69 -5.51
CA GLU A 23 -20.81 -15.21 -6.70
C GLU A 23 -19.49 -14.49 -6.93
N PHE A 24 -18.60 -15.13 -7.67
CA PHE A 24 -17.33 -14.56 -8.07
C PHE A 24 -17.52 -13.51 -9.18
N PHE A 25 -17.26 -12.23 -8.88
CA PHE A 25 -17.49 -11.11 -9.81
C PHE A 25 -16.26 -10.22 -9.94
N ALA A 26 -15.77 -10.07 -11.17
CA ALA A 26 -14.58 -9.27 -11.52
C ALA A 26 -13.35 -9.60 -10.65
N GLY A 27 -13.26 -10.81 -10.10
CA GLY A 27 -12.11 -11.24 -9.32
C GLY A 27 -12.26 -11.41 -7.82
N VAL A 28 -13.43 -11.13 -7.24
CA VAL A 28 -13.69 -11.32 -5.80
C VAL A 28 -15.09 -11.90 -5.61
N PHE A 29 -15.30 -12.65 -4.53
CA PHE A 29 -16.65 -13.04 -4.14
C PHE A 29 -17.45 -11.80 -3.70
N SER A 30 -18.70 -11.72 -4.13
CA SER A 30 -19.54 -10.55 -3.94
C SER A 30 -21.01 -10.92 -3.99
N ALA A 31 -21.85 -10.16 -3.29
CA ALA A 31 -23.29 -10.23 -3.47
C ALA A 31 -23.67 -9.67 -4.84
N ILE A 32 -24.29 -10.51 -5.67
CA ILE A 32 -24.81 -10.20 -7.01
C ILE A 32 -26.32 -10.17 -6.95
N TRP A 33 -26.91 -9.08 -7.43
CA TRP A 33 -28.35 -8.92 -7.50
C TRP A 33 -28.90 -9.52 -8.79
N GLU A 34 -30.07 -10.14 -8.70
CA GLU A 34 -30.73 -10.79 -9.83
C GLU A 34 -32.00 -10.06 -10.25
N ASN A 35 -32.39 -10.22 -11.51
CA ASN A 35 -33.64 -9.68 -12.08
C ASN A 35 -33.75 -8.15 -11.91
N THR A 36 -32.63 -7.43 -12.06
CA THR A 36 -32.58 -5.98 -11.79
C THR A 36 -33.09 -5.13 -12.96
N MET A 37 -33.18 -5.69 -14.17
CA MET A 37 -33.53 -4.95 -15.39
C MET A 37 -34.82 -4.10 -15.30
N PRO A 38 -35.96 -4.59 -14.75
CA PRO A 38 -37.18 -3.78 -14.64
C PRO A 38 -37.00 -2.51 -13.81
N TYR A 39 -36.06 -2.51 -12.87
CA TYR A 39 -35.73 -1.35 -12.04
C TYR A 39 -34.72 -0.43 -12.72
N ILE A 40 -33.75 -1.02 -13.42
CA ILE A 40 -32.81 -0.27 -14.27
C ILE A 40 -33.58 0.55 -15.32
N GLU A 41 -34.63 -0.02 -15.92
CA GLU A 41 -35.49 0.65 -16.90
C GLU A 41 -36.28 1.85 -16.35
N LEU A 42 -36.35 2.03 -15.02
CA LEU A 42 -36.93 3.23 -14.40
C LEU A 42 -36.06 4.49 -14.58
N CYS A 43 -34.79 4.32 -14.93
CA CYS A 43 -33.89 5.44 -15.21
C CYS A 43 -34.02 5.85 -16.67
N ASP A 44 -34.18 7.15 -16.96
CA ASP A 44 -34.20 7.60 -18.36
C ASP A 44 -32.78 7.66 -18.94
N GLU A 45 -31.84 8.16 -18.14
CA GLU A 45 -30.45 8.36 -18.53
C GLU A 45 -29.69 7.04 -18.60
N MET A 46 -29.05 6.76 -19.75
CA MET A 46 -28.26 5.55 -19.93
C MET A 46 -27.09 5.45 -18.94
N CYS A 47 -26.49 6.57 -18.55
CA CYS A 47 -25.40 6.56 -17.57
C CYS A 47 -25.88 6.04 -16.19
N ASP A 48 -27.10 6.37 -15.77
CA ASP A 48 -27.69 5.86 -14.53
C ASP A 48 -28.04 4.38 -14.64
N LYS A 49 -28.55 3.95 -15.80
CA LYS A 49 -28.79 2.51 -16.05
C LYS A 49 -27.53 1.69 -15.82
N PHE A 50 -26.41 2.13 -16.39
CA PHE A 50 -25.11 1.49 -16.17
C PHE A 50 -24.66 1.57 -14.71
N SER A 51 -24.84 2.71 -14.03
CA SER A 51 -24.52 2.82 -12.61
C SER A 51 -25.29 1.80 -11.77
N ILE A 52 -26.61 1.69 -11.94
CA ILE A 52 -27.40 0.71 -11.19
C ILE A 52 -26.93 -0.72 -11.49
N ALA A 53 -26.73 -1.06 -12.77
CA ALA A 53 -26.29 -2.40 -13.18
C ALA A 53 -24.91 -2.79 -12.63
N THR A 54 -23.93 -1.87 -12.67
CA THR A 54 -22.57 -2.12 -12.17
C THR A 54 -22.50 -2.14 -10.64
N LEU A 55 -23.28 -1.30 -9.96
CA LEU A 55 -23.39 -1.29 -8.49
C LEU A 55 -24.13 -2.53 -7.95
N SER A 56 -25.14 -3.01 -8.68
CA SER A 56 -25.87 -4.25 -8.37
C SER A 56 -25.10 -5.50 -8.80
N LYS A 57 -24.07 -5.32 -9.63
CA LYS A 57 -23.20 -6.35 -10.19
C LYS A 57 -23.94 -7.38 -11.06
N ASP A 58 -25.13 -7.04 -11.55
CA ASP A 58 -25.96 -7.90 -12.41
C ASP A 58 -25.32 -8.04 -13.80
N THR A 59 -24.62 -9.16 -14.02
CA THR A 59 -23.86 -9.41 -15.25
C THR A 59 -24.74 -9.47 -16.50
N VAL A 60 -25.97 -9.97 -16.37
CA VAL A 60 -26.93 -10.05 -17.47
C VAL A 60 -27.36 -8.63 -17.85
N ALA A 61 -27.67 -7.80 -16.87
CA ALA A 61 -28.08 -6.42 -17.12
C ALA A 61 -26.95 -5.59 -17.74
N ILE A 62 -25.73 -5.71 -17.23
CA ILE A 62 -24.55 -5.04 -17.79
C ILE A 62 -24.36 -5.41 -19.27
N GLN A 63 -24.41 -6.69 -19.61
CA GLN A 63 -24.25 -7.15 -21.00
C GLN A 63 -25.34 -6.59 -21.93
N GLU A 64 -26.58 -6.53 -21.47
CA GLU A 64 -27.68 -6.01 -22.27
C GLU A 64 -27.57 -4.49 -22.50
N LEU A 65 -27.13 -3.74 -21.49
CA LEU A 65 -26.86 -2.31 -21.64
C LEU A 65 -25.73 -2.06 -22.66
N TYR A 66 -24.66 -2.84 -22.66
CA TYR A 66 -23.60 -2.69 -23.66
C TYR A 66 -24.06 -2.98 -25.09
N LYS A 67 -25.07 -3.84 -25.31
CA LYS A 67 -25.65 -4.09 -26.63
C LYS A 67 -26.53 -2.95 -27.12
N THR A 68 -27.20 -2.25 -26.20
CA THR A 68 -28.21 -1.23 -26.51
C THR A 68 -27.67 0.20 -26.43
N ALA A 69 -26.55 0.41 -25.75
CA ALA A 69 -25.95 1.73 -25.58
C ALA A 69 -25.43 2.31 -26.90
N THR A 70 -25.77 3.59 -27.15
CA THR A 70 -25.20 4.35 -28.25
C THR A 70 -23.93 5.06 -27.79
N LEU A 71 -22.78 4.47 -28.11
CA LEU A 71 -21.46 5.03 -27.77
C LEU A 71 -20.82 5.73 -28.98
N ASN A 72 -20.13 6.84 -28.75
CA ASN A 72 -19.38 7.53 -29.80
C ASN A 72 -18.08 6.79 -30.14
N ASP A 73 -17.41 7.19 -31.24
CA ASP A 73 -16.20 6.51 -31.70
C ASP A 73 -15.03 6.64 -30.72
N TYR A 74 -14.91 7.78 -30.03
CA TYR A 74 -13.90 7.99 -28.98
C TYR A 74 -14.04 6.97 -27.85
N GLN A 75 -15.25 6.81 -27.30
CA GLN A 75 -15.57 5.83 -26.25
C GLN A 75 -15.30 4.40 -26.73
N LYS A 76 -15.77 4.05 -27.93
CA LYS A 76 -15.54 2.71 -28.51
C LYS A 76 -14.05 2.39 -28.66
N GLN A 77 -13.25 3.37 -29.10
CA GLN A 77 -11.80 3.22 -29.23
C GLN A 77 -11.13 3.03 -27.87
N LYS A 78 -11.52 3.82 -26.86
CA LYS A 78 -11.00 3.70 -25.49
C LYS A 78 -11.34 2.36 -24.87
N ILE A 79 -12.60 1.92 -24.94
CA ILE A 79 -13.04 0.60 -24.47
C ILE A 79 -12.25 -0.50 -25.18
N LYS A 80 -12.13 -0.43 -26.51
CA LYS A 80 -11.34 -1.41 -27.28
C LYS A 80 -9.87 -1.44 -26.84
N SER A 81 -9.29 -0.31 -26.48
CA SER A 81 -7.91 -0.23 -25.98
C SER A 81 -7.79 -0.87 -24.60
N MET A 82 -8.66 -0.50 -23.66
CA MET A 82 -8.63 -1.01 -22.28
C MET A 82 -8.99 -2.51 -22.20
N LEU A 83 -9.82 -3.02 -23.12
CA LEU A 83 -10.13 -4.45 -23.22
C LEU A 83 -8.92 -5.31 -23.63
N LYS A 84 -7.88 -4.73 -24.23
CA LYS A 84 -6.63 -5.46 -24.52
C LYS A 84 -5.88 -5.83 -23.24
N THR A 85 -6.12 -5.08 -22.17
CA THR A 85 -5.42 -5.20 -20.89
C THR A 85 -6.30 -5.75 -19.77
N ASN A 86 -7.63 -5.66 -19.92
CA ASN A 86 -8.61 -6.18 -18.97
C ASN A 86 -9.82 -6.78 -19.70
N ASN A 87 -9.92 -8.10 -19.79
CA ASN A 87 -11.08 -8.77 -20.40
C ASN A 87 -12.35 -8.74 -19.53
N GLU A 88 -12.22 -8.45 -18.24
CA GLU A 88 -13.32 -8.28 -17.29
C GLU A 88 -13.77 -6.80 -17.17
N LEU A 89 -13.18 -5.88 -17.95
CA LEU A 89 -13.43 -4.43 -17.87
C LEU A 89 -14.91 -4.06 -17.87
N LEU A 90 -15.70 -4.68 -18.77
CA LEU A 90 -17.09 -4.30 -18.96
C LEU A 90 -17.96 -4.58 -17.73
N LEU A 91 -17.52 -5.47 -16.83
CA LEU A 91 -18.25 -5.76 -15.60
C LEU A 91 -18.27 -4.56 -14.63
N THR A 92 -17.28 -3.68 -14.71
CA THR A 92 -17.08 -2.59 -13.75
C THR A 92 -17.13 -1.21 -14.40
N LEU A 93 -16.91 -1.13 -15.72
CA LEU A 93 -16.91 0.13 -16.44
C LEU A 93 -18.32 0.64 -16.74
N ASN A 94 -18.60 1.87 -16.35
CA ASN A 94 -19.65 2.69 -16.93
C ASN A 94 -19.07 3.48 -18.13
N PRO A 95 -19.45 3.19 -19.39
CA PRO A 95 -18.76 3.72 -20.56
C PRO A 95 -18.89 5.26 -20.70
N TYR A 96 -19.81 5.88 -19.97
CA TYR A 96 -20.00 7.33 -19.98
C TYR A 96 -18.87 8.09 -19.28
N ILE A 97 -18.07 7.45 -18.41
CA ILE A 97 -16.85 8.07 -17.85
C ILE A 97 -15.73 8.22 -18.88
N LEU A 98 -15.88 7.61 -20.07
CA LEU A 98 -14.91 7.69 -21.17
C LEU A 98 -15.29 8.74 -22.23
N GLN A 99 -16.18 9.68 -21.92
CA GLN A 99 -16.44 10.83 -22.80
C GLN A 99 -15.26 11.81 -22.79
N GLU A 100 -15.06 12.56 -23.88
CA GLU A 100 -13.93 13.49 -24.03
C GLU A 100 -13.82 14.51 -22.90
N LYS A 101 -14.94 14.94 -22.31
CA LYS A 101 -14.94 15.87 -21.18
C LYS A 101 -14.25 15.34 -19.92
N TYR A 102 -14.08 14.01 -19.79
CA TYR A 102 -13.37 13.38 -18.68
C TYR A 102 -11.91 13.03 -19.02
N ALA A 103 -11.40 13.39 -20.20
CA ALA A 103 -10.06 13.01 -20.65
C ALA A 103 -8.93 13.54 -19.74
N PHE A 104 -9.18 14.55 -18.91
CA PHE A 104 -8.21 15.02 -17.91
C PHE A 104 -7.96 14.00 -16.78
N LEU A 105 -8.83 13.00 -16.61
CA LEU A 105 -8.67 11.88 -15.65
C LEU A 105 -7.92 10.68 -16.24
N GLU A 106 -7.37 10.79 -17.46
CA GLU A 106 -6.61 9.70 -18.09
C GLU A 106 -5.52 9.09 -17.21
N PRO A 107 -4.77 9.86 -16.38
CA PRO A 107 -3.78 9.27 -15.47
C PRO A 107 -4.37 8.18 -14.56
N TYR A 108 -5.63 8.36 -14.13
CA TYR A 108 -6.34 7.54 -13.14
C TYR A 108 -7.40 6.62 -13.75
N VAL A 109 -7.48 6.51 -15.08
CA VAL A 109 -8.62 5.86 -15.76
C VAL A 109 -8.75 4.38 -15.43
N ASN A 110 -7.66 3.70 -15.05
CA ASN A 110 -7.67 2.28 -14.77
C ASN A 110 -8.20 1.97 -13.37
N GLU A 111 -7.84 2.81 -12.41
CA GLU A 111 -8.32 2.84 -11.03
C GLU A 111 -9.81 3.23 -11.04
N LEU A 112 -10.13 4.31 -11.75
CA LEU A 112 -11.50 4.79 -11.93
C LEU A 112 -12.39 3.72 -12.56
N ALA A 113 -11.93 2.99 -13.58
CA ALA A 113 -12.72 1.95 -14.24
C ALA A 113 -13.08 0.76 -13.33
N LEU A 114 -12.35 0.56 -12.22
CA LEU A 114 -12.67 -0.47 -11.22
C LEU A 114 -13.57 0.05 -10.09
N ASP A 115 -13.53 1.34 -9.79
CA ASP A 115 -14.28 1.96 -8.69
C ASP A 115 -15.67 2.44 -9.14
N THR A 116 -16.65 1.54 -9.08
CA THR A 116 -18.03 1.82 -9.52
C THR A 116 -18.71 2.93 -8.72
N ILE A 117 -18.31 3.16 -7.47
CA ILE A 117 -18.89 4.21 -6.61
C ILE A 117 -18.38 5.58 -7.06
N ILE A 118 -17.06 5.70 -7.29
CA ILE A 118 -16.47 6.95 -7.76
C ILE A 118 -16.93 7.26 -9.19
N GLN A 119 -17.02 6.27 -10.07
CA GLN A 119 -17.61 6.44 -11.42
C GLN A 119 -19.03 6.98 -11.35
N ASP A 120 -19.87 6.36 -10.53
CA ASP A 120 -21.25 6.77 -10.35
C ASP A 120 -21.30 8.24 -9.92
N ARG A 121 -20.59 8.62 -8.86
CA ARG A 121 -20.56 10.02 -8.38
C ARG A 121 -20.04 11.00 -9.42
N LEU A 122 -18.97 10.67 -10.14
CA LEU A 122 -18.42 11.50 -11.22
C LEU A 122 -19.48 11.84 -12.28
N LEU A 123 -20.32 10.86 -12.65
CA LEU A 123 -21.39 11.01 -13.66
C LEU A 123 -22.60 11.84 -13.19
N SER A 124 -22.59 12.33 -11.94
CA SER A 124 -23.58 13.30 -11.45
C SER A 124 -23.14 14.75 -11.65
N LEU A 125 -21.87 14.99 -12.01
CA LEU A 125 -21.30 16.32 -12.08
C LEU A 125 -21.62 17.01 -13.41
N ASP A 126 -21.82 18.32 -13.35
CA ASP A 126 -21.96 19.18 -14.53
C ASP A 126 -20.62 19.68 -15.07
N ASP A 127 -20.65 20.32 -16.23
CA ASP A 127 -19.43 20.69 -16.95
C ASP A 127 -18.58 21.74 -16.20
N TYR A 128 -19.20 22.60 -15.38
CA TYR A 128 -18.46 23.58 -14.58
C TYR A 128 -17.83 22.93 -13.35
N GLU A 129 -18.53 22.00 -12.71
CA GLU A 129 -17.97 21.18 -11.64
C GLU A 129 -16.74 20.39 -12.13
N LEU A 130 -16.83 19.79 -13.31
CA LEU A 130 -15.71 19.09 -13.96
C LEU A 130 -14.55 20.02 -14.33
N TYR A 131 -14.83 21.25 -14.74
CA TYR A 131 -13.78 22.26 -15.00
C TYR A 131 -12.96 22.57 -13.74
N ILE A 132 -13.60 22.70 -12.57
CA ILE A 132 -12.90 22.92 -11.30
C ILE A 132 -12.10 21.67 -10.89
N ILE A 133 -12.65 20.46 -11.04
CA ILE A 133 -11.88 19.23 -10.76
C ILE A 133 -10.65 19.16 -11.66
N LYS A 134 -10.79 19.48 -12.96
CA LYS A 134 -9.65 19.51 -13.87
C LYS A 134 -8.55 20.44 -13.39
N LYS A 135 -8.88 21.65 -12.93
CA LYS A 135 -7.91 22.58 -12.35
C LYS A 135 -7.17 21.97 -11.16
N ILE A 136 -7.89 21.26 -10.28
CA ILE A 136 -7.30 20.59 -9.12
C ILE A 136 -6.37 19.44 -9.56
N VAL A 137 -6.78 18.63 -10.54
CA VAL A 137 -5.95 17.56 -11.12
C VAL A 137 -4.67 18.12 -11.74
N ASP A 138 -4.79 19.19 -12.54
CA ASP A 138 -3.66 19.85 -13.17
C ASP A 138 -2.68 20.41 -12.11
N LEU A 139 -3.21 21.02 -11.04
CA LEU A 139 -2.41 21.52 -9.91
C LEU A 139 -1.72 20.37 -9.17
N SER A 140 -2.44 19.31 -8.77
CA SER A 140 -1.84 18.14 -8.11
C SER A 140 -0.73 17.52 -8.95
N SER A 141 -0.92 17.41 -10.27
CA SER A 141 0.06 16.84 -11.18
C SER A 141 1.36 17.65 -11.21
N SER A 142 1.30 18.97 -10.95
CA SER A 142 2.49 19.83 -10.89
C SER A 142 3.42 19.52 -9.71
N TYR A 143 2.91 18.84 -8.67
CA TYR A 143 3.71 18.39 -7.52
C TYR A 143 4.46 17.08 -7.78
N GLY A 144 4.24 16.42 -8.92
CA GLY A 144 4.94 15.17 -9.27
C GLY A 144 4.56 13.97 -8.41
N ILE A 145 3.38 13.99 -7.80
CA ILE A 145 2.84 12.94 -6.93
C ILE A 145 1.63 12.25 -7.57
N ASN A 146 1.30 11.04 -7.10
CA ASN A 146 0.08 10.35 -7.50
C ASN A 146 -1.10 10.72 -6.59
N SER A 147 -1.89 11.70 -7.03
CA SER A 147 -2.99 12.26 -6.23
C SER A 147 -4.32 11.51 -6.31
N HIS A 148 -4.34 10.25 -6.74
CA HIS A 148 -5.59 9.50 -6.95
C HIS A 148 -6.50 9.49 -5.70
N ARG A 149 -5.94 9.46 -4.49
CA ARG A 149 -6.74 9.43 -3.25
C ARG A 149 -7.44 10.75 -3.01
N LEU A 150 -6.72 11.86 -3.17
CA LEU A 150 -7.28 13.20 -3.11
C LEU A 150 -8.37 13.37 -4.16
N ILE A 151 -8.10 13.00 -5.42
CA ILE A 151 -9.06 13.13 -6.52
C ILE A 151 -10.30 12.25 -6.28
N GLY A 152 -10.12 11.01 -5.83
CA GLY A 152 -11.21 10.12 -5.44
C GLY A 152 -12.05 10.71 -4.30
N THR A 153 -11.41 11.27 -3.27
CA THR A 153 -12.09 11.94 -2.14
C THR A 153 -12.88 13.17 -2.60
N ILE A 154 -12.31 13.98 -3.49
CA ILE A 154 -12.97 15.16 -4.07
C ILE A 154 -14.21 14.71 -4.84
N ILE A 155 -14.09 13.70 -5.71
CA ILE A 155 -15.23 13.16 -6.47
C ILE A 155 -16.29 12.58 -5.52
N ASP A 156 -15.88 11.87 -4.46
CA ASP A 156 -16.81 11.28 -3.49
C ASP A 156 -17.65 12.34 -2.77
N ARG A 157 -17.02 13.46 -2.42
CA ARG A 157 -17.67 14.58 -1.72
C ARG A 157 -18.50 15.48 -2.64
N LEU A 158 -18.11 15.61 -3.90
CA LEU A 158 -18.83 16.39 -4.88
C LEU A 158 -20.06 15.65 -5.41
N GLY A 159 -19.91 14.40 -5.84
CA GLY A 159 -20.93 13.75 -6.64
C GLY A 159 -22.08 13.13 -5.84
N ARG A 160 -23.27 13.10 -6.43
CA ARG A 160 -24.42 12.30 -5.98
C ARG A 160 -24.29 10.84 -6.42
N SER A 161 -24.56 9.96 -5.47
CA SER A 161 -24.63 8.51 -5.65
C SER A 161 -26.05 8.05 -6.00
N SER A 162 -26.16 7.05 -6.86
CA SER A 162 -27.39 6.31 -7.17
C SER A 162 -27.88 5.49 -5.98
N ILE A 163 -26.99 5.15 -5.03
CA ILE A 163 -27.34 4.58 -3.73
C ILE A 163 -27.73 5.73 -2.79
N PRO A 164 -29.01 5.86 -2.38
CA PRO A 164 -29.47 7.05 -1.66
C PRO A 164 -28.83 7.21 -0.27
N GLY A 165 -28.53 6.10 0.40
CA GLY A 165 -27.90 6.10 1.73
C GLY A 165 -26.47 6.65 1.74
N ARG A 166 -25.86 6.86 0.56
CA ARG A 166 -24.52 7.45 0.41
C ARG A 166 -24.55 8.96 0.12
N ASN A 167 -25.74 9.56 0.03
CA ASN A 167 -25.90 10.99 -0.22
C ASN A 167 -26.10 11.75 1.09
N ASN A 168 -25.25 12.74 1.36
CA ASN A 168 -25.44 13.70 2.43
C ASN A 168 -26.02 15.00 1.85
N GLU A 169 -27.34 15.09 1.81
CA GLU A 169 -28.07 16.22 1.18
C GLU A 169 -27.64 17.59 1.71
N LYS A 170 -27.47 17.72 3.04
CA LYS A 170 -27.02 18.98 3.66
C LYS A 170 -25.62 19.38 3.22
N PHE A 171 -24.73 18.40 3.03
CA PHE A 171 -23.38 18.67 2.53
C PHE A 171 -23.41 19.06 1.05
N LEU A 172 -24.20 18.34 0.24
CA LEU A 172 -24.35 18.62 -1.18
C LEU A 172 -24.97 20.01 -1.45
N GLU A 173 -25.89 20.48 -0.61
CA GLU A 173 -26.42 21.86 -0.67
C GLU A 173 -25.32 22.91 -0.43
N LYS A 174 -24.41 22.66 0.52
CA LYS A 174 -23.25 23.53 0.76
C LYS A 174 -22.26 23.48 -0.39
N ILE A 175 -22.04 22.32 -1.00
CA ILE A 175 -21.24 22.18 -2.22
C ILE A 175 -21.84 23.01 -3.35
N SER A 176 -23.15 22.91 -3.62
CA SER A 176 -23.80 23.75 -4.64
C SER A 176 -23.59 25.24 -4.37
N SER A 177 -23.75 25.66 -3.11
CA SER A 177 -23.52 27.06 -2.69
C SER A 177 -22.07 27.50 -2.90
N LEU A 178 -21.10 26.62 -2.67
CA LEU A 178 -19.69 26.88 -2.95
C LEU A 178 -19.46 27.12 -4.45
N PHE A 179 -20.06 26.34 -5.34
CA PHE A 179 -19.89 26.53 -6.78
C PHE A 179 -20.49 27.84 -7.28
N ASP A 180 -21.62 28.28 -6.71
CA ASP A 180 -22.17 29.60 -7.01
C ASP A 180 -21.22 30.71 -6.53
N LEU A 181 -20.61 30.53 -5.37
CA LEU A 181 -19.59 31.45 -4.85
C LEU A 181 -18.32 31.49 -5.72
N ILE A 182 -17.84 30.35 -6.22
CA ILE A 182 -16.67 30.31 -7.12
C ILE A 182 -16.98 31.09 -8.42
N LYS A 183 -18.19 30.94 -8.97
CA LYS A 183 -18.61 31.74 -10.14
C LYS A 183 -18.66 33.23 -9.83
N GLU A 184 -19.13 33.61 -8.65
CA GLU A 184 -19.14 35.00 -8.20
C GLU A 184 -17.73 35.57 -8.07
N PHE A 185 -16.81 34.77 -7.50
CA PHE A 185 -15.39 35.11 -7.37
C PHE A 185 -14.74 35.32 -8.75
N GLU A 186 -15.01 34.45 -9.73
CA GLU A 186 -14.48 34.57 -11.10
C GLU A 186 -14.95 35.84 -11.85
N ASN A 187 -16.02 36.51 -11.41
CA ASN A 187 -16.42 37.80 -11.97
C ASN A 187 -15.50 38.95 -11.54
N GLN A 188 -14.73 38.77 -10.47
CA GLN A 188 -13.90 39.80 -9.85
C GLN A 188 -12.41 39.45 -9.91
N TYR A 189 -12.09 38.16 -9.86
CA TYR A 189 -10.74 37.64 -9.69
C TYR A 189 -10.45 36.44 -10.61
N THR A 190 -9.19 36.02 -10.68
CA THR A 190 -8.78 34.83 -11.42
C THR A 190 -8.54 33.67 -10.46
N LEU A 191 -8.96 32.46 -10.83
CA LEU A 191 -8.60 31.24 -10.10
C LEU A 191 -7.12 30.89 -10.34
N ASN A 192 -6.24 31.44 -9.50
CA ASN A 192 -4.83 31.07 -9.46
C ASN A 192 -4.63 29.76 -8.67
N ASP A 193 -3.40 29.24 -8.67
CA ASP A 193 -3.08 27.95 -8.03
C ASP A 193 -3.38 27.91 -6.53
N GLU A 194 -3.19 29.03 -5.82
CA GLU A 194 -3.51 29.14 -4.39
C GLU A 194 -5.03 29.00 -4.15
N ILE A 195 -5.85 29.70 -4.93
CA ILE A 195 -7.31 29.61 -4.84
C ILE A 195 -7.80 28.22 -5.24
N ILE A 196 -7.25 27.61 -6.30
CA ILE A 196 -7.57 26.23 -6.69
C ILE A 196 -7.21 25.24 -5.57
N GLY A 197 -6.04 25.42 -4.94
CA GLY A 197 -5.62 24.63 -3.79
C GLY A 197 -6.59 24.76 -2.62
N ASN A 198 -7.01 25.99 -2.31
CA ASN A 198 -8.02 26.27 -1.27
C ASN A 198 -9.37 25.62 -1.61
N ILE A 199 -9.83 25.69 -2.86
CA ILE A 199 -11.07 25.02 -3.30
C ILE A 199 -10.97 23.51 -3.09
N GLY A 200 -9.85 22.88 -3.47
CA GLY A 200 -9.61 21.47 -3.23
C GLY A 200 -9.69 21.11 -1.74
N PHE A 201 -9.08 21.93 -0.88
CA PHE A 201 -9.15 21.77 0.58
C PHE A 201 -10.57 21.96 1.13
N ILE A 202 -11.30 22.99 0.68
CA ILE A 202 -12.69 23.26 1.08
C ILE A 202 -13.57 22.06 0.75
N ILE A 203 -13.43 21.47 -0.44
CA ILE A 203 -14.21 20.31 -0.84
C ILE A 203 -13.85 19.10 0.05
N LYS A 204 -12.56 18.86 0.28
CA LYS A 204 -12.08 17.77 1.16
C LYS A 204 -12.57 17.90 2.60
N THR A 205 -12.61 19.11 3.16
CA THR A 205 -12.89 19.33 4.59
C THR A 205 -14.31 19.82 4.88
N GLY A 206 -15.01 20.37 3.90
CA GLY A 206 -16.30 21.02 4.15
C GLY A 206 -16.22 22.30 4.99
N ILE A 207 -15.05 22.91 5.13
CA ILE A 207 -14.91 24.21 5.79
C ILE A 207 -15.25 25.32 4.79
N PHE A 208 -16.55 25.58 4.61
CA PHE A 208 -17.02 26.49 3.56
C PHE A 208 -16.76 27.97 3.87
N PRO A 209 -16.29 28.77 2.90
CA PRO A 209 -16.35 30.23 2.94
C PRO A 209 -17.80 30.72 2.83
N LYS A 210 -18.09 31.88 3.42
CA LYS A 210 -19.43 32.51 3.39
C LYS A 210 -19.59 33.51 2.25
N ASN A 211 -18.50 34.08 1.76
CA ASN A 211 -18.48 35.13 0.74
C ASN A 211 -17.16 35.12 -0.05
N VAL A 212 -17.06 36.01 -1.03
CA VAL A 212 -15.95 36.09 -1.98
C VAL A 212 -14.66 36.48 -1.25
N GLU A 213 -14.75 37.37 -0.26
CA GLU A 213 -13.62 37.83 0.54
C GLU A 213 -13.02 36.69 1.38
N GLU A 214 -13.87 35.84 1.98
CA GLU A 214 -13.44 34.65 2.72
C GLU A 214 -12.84 33.57 1.80
N LEU A 215 -13.24 33.51 0.53
CA LEU A 215 -12.61 32.63 -0.45
C LEU A 215 -11.25 33.18 -0.92
N GLU A 216 -11.14 34.50 -1.09
CA GLU A 216 -9.90 35.20 -1.44
C GLU A 216 -8.83 35.04 -0.36
N ASP A 217 -9.17 35.30 0.90
CA ASP A 217 -8.30 35.12 2.07
C ASP A 217 -8.73 33.92 2.92
N PHE A 218 -8.78 32.75 2.28
CA PHE A 218 -9.21 31.53 2.96
C PHE A 218 -8.26 31.11 4.09
N THR A 219 -6.95 31.36 3.92
CA THR A 219 -5.96 31.15 4.99
C THR A 219 -6.26 32.05 6.19
N GLY A 220 -6.56 33.33 5.98
CA GLY A 220 -6.99 34.25 7.03
C GLY A 220 -8.27 33.78 7.74
N LYS A 221 -9.25 33.27 6.99
CA LYS A 221 -10.44 32.62 7.57
C LYS A 221 -10.10 31.45 8.48
N ILE A 222 -9.24 30.53 8.04
CA ILE A 222 -8.81 29.38 8.86
C ILE A 222 -8.10 29.86 10.13
N LYS A 223 -7.21 30.85 10.03
CA LYS A 223 -6.56 31.45 11.20
C LYS A 223 -7.55 32.11 12.15
N GLY A 224 -8.57 32.78 11.63
CA GLY A 224 -9.63 33.40 12.42
C GLY A 224 -10.44 32.37 13.19
N MET A 225 -10.88 31.30 12.52
CA MET A 225 -11.56 30.16 13.15
C MET A 225 -10.70 29.54 14.26
N LEU A 226 -9.45 29.18 13.95
CA LEU A 226 -8.54 28.60 14.93
C LEU A 226 -8.23 29.53 16.10
N SER A 227 -8.15 30.85 15.86
CA SER A 227 -7.96 31.82 16.95
C SER A 227 -9.15 31.86 17.89
N GLU A 228 -10.37 31.71 17.38
CA GLU A 228 -11.58 31.59 18.21
C GLU A 228 -11.54 30.30 19.04
N ASP A 229 -11.22 29.17 18.41
CA ASP A 229 -11.13 27.86 19.08
C ASP A 229 -10.03 27.87 20.17
N ILE A 230 -8.85 28.39 19.88
CA ILE A 230 -7.74 28.52 20.87
C ILE A 230 -8.18 29.34 22.08
N ASN A 231 -8.94 30.42 21.88
CA ASN A 231 -9.35 31.30 22.97
C ASN A 231 -10.54 30.76 23.79
N THR A 232 -11.43 29.99 23.16
CA THR A 232 -12.71 29.58 23.76
C THR A 232 -12.74 28.12 24.21
N ASN A 233 -11.95 27.25 23.58
CA ASN A 233 -11.95 25.83 23.85
C ASN A 233 -11.24 25.52 25.17
N ASN A 234 -11.87 24.69 26.00
CA ASN A 234 -11.38 24.27 27.31
C ASN A 234 -11.15 22.74 27.38
N ASP A 235 -11.42 22.02 26.29
CA ASP A 235 -11.12 20.60 26.15
C ASP A 235 -9.94 20.42 25.20
N ILE A 236 -8.91 19.72 25.68
CA ILE A 236 -7.68 19.51 24.91
C ILE A 236 -7.90 18.60 23.70
N SER A 237 -8.83 17.64 23.78
CA SER A 237 -9.13 16.74 22.68
C SER A 237 -9.88 17.48 21.58
N ASP A 238 -10.85 18.31 21.96
CA ASP A 238 -11.59 19.13 21.00
C ASP A 238 -10.64 20.11 20.31
N LEU A 239 -9.77 20.82 21.05
CA LEU A 239 -8.80 21.74 20.44
C LEU A 239 -7.81 21.01 19.50
N LYS A 240 -7.40 19.78 19.83
CA LYS A 240 -6.58 18.98 18.91
C LYS A 240 -7.34 18.64 17.64
N ASP A 241 -8.60 18.22 17.76
CA ASP A 241 -9.43 17.88 16.60
C ASP A 241 -9.62 19.10 15.69
N ASP A 242 -9.96 20.27 16.25
CA ASP A 242 -10.11 21.53 15.52
C ASP A 242 -8.83 21.91 14.76
N LEU A 243 -7.67 21.85 15.43
CA LEU A 243 -6.37 22.14 14.82
C LEU A 243 -6.02 21.18 13.68
N LEU A 244 -6.18 19.87 13.91
CA LEU A 244 -5.86 18.84 12.93
C LEU A 244 -6.77 18.94 11.71
N TYR A 245 -8.06 19.15 11.94
CA TYR A 245 -9.05 19.24 10.88
C TYR A 245 -8.86 20.50 10.04
N ALA A 246 -8.65 21.65 10.66
CA ALA A 246 -8.52 22.92 9.95
C ALA A 246 -7.17 23.08 9.22
N LEU A 247 -6.10 22.45 9.71
CA LEU A 247 -4.78 22.56 9.08
C LEU A 247 -4.49 21.44 8.08
N PHE A 248 -4.92 20.21 8.34
CA PHE A 248 -4.54 19.03 7.55
C PHE A 248 -5.74 18.28 6.94
N GLY A 249 -6.96 18.64 7.34
CA GLY A 249 -8.17 17.98 6.88
C GLY A 249 -8.27 16.53 7.35
N ILE A 250 -7.77 16.25 8.56
CA ILE A 250 -7.82 14.94 9.22
C ILE A 250 -8.42 15.12 10.62
N ASP A 251 -9.28 14.20 11.05
CA ASP A 251 -9.79 14.21 12.42
C ASP A 251 -8.76 13.60 13.39
N LEU A 252 -9.01 13.77 14.69
CA LEU A 252 -8.14 13.31 15.76
C LEU A 252 -7.94 11.79 15.76
N SER A 253 -8.94 11.00 15.37
CA SER A 253 -8.84 9.54 15.30
C SER A 253 -7.93 9.12 14.15
N ASP A 254 -8.19 9.67 12.97
CA ASP A 254 -7.39 9.45 11.76
C ASP A 254 -5.95 9.93 11.95
N ALA A 255 -5.73 11.08 12.59
CA ALA A 255 -4.39 11.58 12.92
C ALA A 255 -3.62 10.60 13.83
N LYS A 256 -4.27 10.06 14.86
CA LYS A 256 -3.66 9.05 15.75
C LYS A 256 -3.28 7.77 15.02
N PHE A 257 -4.06 7.37 14.01
CA PHE A 257 -3.72 6.25 13.14
C PHE A 257 -2.55 6.63 12.21
N PHE A 258 -2.65 7.77 11.53
CA PHE A 258 -1.71 8.26 10.55
C PHE A 258 -0.29 8.40 11.12
N VAL A 259 -0.13 8.97 12.32
CA VAL A 259 1.20 9.11 12.95
C VAL A 259 1.83 7.80 13.36
N LYS A 260 1.04 6.74 13.58
CA LYS A 260 1.52 5.38 13.86
C LYS A 260 1.82 4.62 12.57
N ALA A 261 1.21 5.02 11.46
CA ALA A 261 1.40 4.43 10.15
C ALA A 261 2.76 4.81 9.52
N PHE A 262 3.34 5.96 9.88
CA PHE A 262 4.60 6.45 9.31
C PHE A 262 5.69 6.70 10.37
N ASP A 263 6.83 6.06 10.15
CA ASP A 263 8.01 6.12 11.02
C ASP A 263 9.14 6.90 10.37
N VAL A 264 9.32 8.12 10.85
CA VAL A 264 10.32 9.09 10.37
C VAL A 264 11.55 9.15 11.28
N GLU A 265 11.70 8.21 12.23
CA GLU A 265 12.90 8.15 13.05
C GLU A 265 14.11 7.68 12.24
N GLY A 266 15.25 8.37 12.40
CA GLY A 266 16.49 8.00 11.73
C GLY A 266 16.60 8.46 10.27
N LEU A 267 15.66 9.32 9.81
CA LEU A 267 15.82 10.02 8.53
C LEU A 267 17.11 10.87 8.53
N SER A 268 17.73 10.97 7.36
CA SER A 268 18.84 11.91 7.17
C SER A 268 18.35 13.36 7.31
N PRO A 269 19.24 14.33 7.63
CA PRO A 269 18.86 15.73 7.69
C PRO A 269 18.21 16.27 6.41
N GLU A 270 18.60 15.74 5.25
CA GLU A 270 18.00 16.08 3.96
C GLU A 270 16.55 15.59 3.85
N LEU A 271 16.30 14.33 4.21
CA LEU A 271 14.94 13.75 4.18
C LEU A 271 14.02 14.37 5.23
N ALA A 272 14.56 14.86 6.34
CA ALA A 272 13.79 15.54 7.38
C ALA A 272 13.18 16.88 6.92
N LEU A 273 13.69 17.46 5.81
CA LEU A 273 13.17 18.70 5.21
C LEU A 273 12.05 18.45 4.18
N ASN A 274 11.69 17.19 3.91
CA ASN A 274 10.55 16.88 3.05
C ASN A 274 9.24 17.43 3.65
N GLU A 275 8.39 18.04 2.81
CA GLU A 275 7.14 18.69 3.26
C GLU A 275 6.25 17.72 4.05
N GLY A 276 6.08 16.47 3.58
CA GLY A 276 5.28 15.46 4.27
C GLY A 276 5.85 15.08 5.64
N VAL A 277 7.17 15.13 5.82
CA VAL A 277 7.82 14.87 7.13
C VAL A 277 7.62 16.04 8.09
N ILE A 278 7.71 17.28 7.60
CA ILE A 278 7.45 18.49 8.39
C ILE A 278 5.99 18.50 8.88
N GLU A 279 5.05 18.21 7.98
CA GLU A 279 3.62 18.13 8.29
C GLU A 279 3.32 17.00 9.29
N LEU A 280 3.90 15.81 9.09
CA LEU A 280 3.74 14.67 10.02
C LEU A 280 4.29 14.99 11.41
N THR A 281 5.44 15.67 11.47
CA THR A 281 6.06 16.09 12.73
C THR A 281 5.19 17.12 13.45
N THR A 282 4.55 18.02 12.71
CA THR A 282 3.61 19.01 13.25
C THR A 282 2.37 18.31 13.84
N ILE A 283 1.82 17.30 13.15
CA ILE A 283 0.72 16.47 13.67
C ILE A 283 1.15 15.75 14.94
N LYS A 284 2.33 15.11 14.95
CA LYS A 284 2.88 14.43 16.14
C LYS A 284 3.03 15.38 17.31
N MET A 285 3.49 16.60 17.06
CA MET A 285 3.61 17.65 18.08
C MET A 285 2.25 18.03 18.67
N ILE A 286 1.23 18.29 17.85
CA ILE A 286 -0.14 18.61 18.32
C ILE A 286 -0.68 17.47 19.19
N LEU A 287 -0.53 16.23 18.75
CA LEU A 287 -1.02 15.05 19.47
C LEU A 287 -0.31 14.84 20.82
N GLY A 288 0.98 15.18 20.91
CA GLY A 288 1.84 14.95 22.07
C GLY A 288 1.61 15.87 23.27
N TYR A 289 0.90 16.99 23.12
CA TYR A 289 0.60 17.88 24.25
C TYR A 289 -0.49 17.32 25.16
N GLU A 290 -0.24 17.29 26.46
CA GLU A 290 -1.22 16.88 27.49
C GLU A 290 -1.80 18.08 28.27
N ASP A 291 -1.19 19.25 28.10
CA ASP A 291 -1.57 20.51 28.75
C ASP A 291 -2.20 21.44 27.73
N ILE A 292 -3.45 21.84 27.97
CA ILE A 292 -4.21 22.67 27.04
C ILE A 292 -3.63 24.08 26.90
N ASP A 293 -3.11 24.68 27.95
CA ASP A 293 -2.57 26.05 27.90
C ASP A 293 -1.28 26.07 27.07
N LYS A 294 -0.45 25.02 27.21
CA LYS A 294 0.72 24.83 26.34
C LYS A 294 0.33 24.57 24.89
N LEU A 295 -0.70 23.76 24.65
CA LEU A 295 -1.21 23.53 23.30
C LEU A 295 -1.70 24.85 22.68
N LYS A 296 -2.39 25.71 23.44
CA LYS A 296 -2.82 27.04 22.98
C LYS A 296 -1.65 27.95 22.61
N GLU A 297 -0.58 27.97 23.42
CA GLU A 297 0.65 28.73 23.12
C GLU A 297 1.29 28.26 21.81
N VAL A 298 1.41 26.94 21.64
CA VAL A 298 2.01 26.33 20.46
C VAL A 298 1.14 26.52 19.24
N ALA A 299 -0.17 26.34 19.36
CA ALA A 299 -1.13 26.58 18.29
C ALA A 299 -1.10 28.04 17.82
N THR A 300 -1.03 28.99 18.77
CA THR A 300 -0.87 30.42 18.47
C THR A 300 0.42 30.68 17.69
N THR A 301 1.50 30.00 18.05
CA THR A 301 2.80 30.08 17.34
C THR A 301 2.71 29.45 15.96
N LEU A 302 2.05 28.31 15.79
CA LEU A 302 1.87 27.64 14.51
C LEU A 302 1.09 28.50 13.50
N ILE A 303 -0.01 29.12 13.94
CA ILE A 303 -0.87 29.90 13.03
C ILE A 303 -0.28 31.29 12.67
N ASN A 304 0.59 31.83 13.54
CA ASN A 304 1.19 33.16 13.36
C ASN A 304 2.67 33.13 12.96
N GLY A 305 3.33 31.97 13.09
CA GLY A 305 4.76 31.81 12.89
C GLY A 305 5.17 31.79 11.43
N THR A 306 6.48 31.96 11.20
CA THR A 306 7.10 31.93 9.87
C THR A 306 7.73 30.59 9.51
N GLU A 307 7.90 29.68 10.48
CA GLU A 307 8.58 28.39 10.30
C GLU A 307 7.69 27.33 9.67
N PHE A 308 6.41 27.26 10.08
CA PHE A 308 5.39 26.43 9.42
C PHE A 308 4.53 27.33 8.53
N LYS A 309 4.64 27.14 7.21
CA LYS A 309 3.79 27.86 6.25
C LYS A 309 2.51 27.06 6.05
N ILE A 310 1.36 27.64 6.44
CA ILE A 310 0.06 27.05 6.13
C ILE A 310 -0.11 27.02 4.61
N ASN A 311 -0.04 25.82 4.04
CA ASN A 311 -0.43 25.53 2.67
C ASN A 311 -1.45 24.38 2.72
N LEU A 312 -2.73 24.74 2.76
CA LEU A 312 -3.82 23.79 3.01
C LEU A 312 -3.88 22.67 1.96
N PHE A 313 -3.49 22.97 0.71
CA PHE A 313 -3.45 21.98 -0.35
C PHE A 313 -2.31 20.98 -0.16
N ASN A 314 -1.07 21.43 0.10
CA ASN A 314 0.05 20.54 0.38
C ASN A 314 -0.18 19.71 1.65
N ASN A 315 -0.74 20.33 2.69
CA ASN A 315 -1.14 19.65 3.91
C ASN A 315 -2.17 18.53 3.65
N SER A 316 -2.91 18.59 2.53
CA SER A 316 -3.82 17.54 2.09
C SER A 316 -3.17 16.46 1.23
N LEU A 317 -1.92 16.66 0.81
CA LEU A 317 -1.07 15.77 0.03
C LEU A 317 0.05 15.14 0.88
N ILE A 318 0.02 15.34 2.20
CA ILE A 318 0.99 14.81 3.18
C ILE A 318 1.27 13.31 2.97
N GLU A 319 0.22 12.53 2.71
CA GLU A 319 0.28 11.09 2.54
C GLU A 319 1.06 10.71 1.27
N GLU A 320 0.71 11.31 0.14
CA GLU A 320 1.37 11.12 -1.14
C GLU A 320 2.84 11.56 -1.11
N ASN A 321 3.14 12.67 -0.43
CA ASN A 321 4.52 13.15 -0.23
C ASN A 321 5.37 12.16 0.57
N LEU A 322 4.81 11.60 1.66
CA LEU A 322 5.48 10.58 2.45
C LEU A 322 5.69 9.30 1.64
N LEU A 323 4.67 8.82 0.92
CA LEU A 323 4.78 7.63 0.08
C LEU A 323 5.87 7.79 -0.99
N LEU A 324 5.94 8.93 -1.66
CA LEU A 324 7.00 9.21 -2.62
C LEU A 324 8.39 9.13 -1.99
N LEU A 325 8.56 9.64 -0.76
CA LEU A 325 9.81 9.54 -0.02
C LEU A 325 10.19 8.08 0.25
N TYR A 326 9.26 7.26 0.76
CA TYR A 326 9.55 5.85 1.03
C TYR A 326 9.82 5.05 -0.25
N ALA A 327 9.07 5.30 -1.33
CA ALA A 327 9.26 4.67 -2.63
C ALA A 327 10.69 4.87 -3.14
N ASN A 328 11.21 6.10 -3.04
CA ASN A 328 12.59 6.43 -3.39
C ASN A 328 13.61 5.62 -2.58
N GLU A 329 13.38 5.43 -1.27
CA GLU A 329 14.28 4.63 -0.43
C GLU A 329 14.19 3.13 -0.73
N PHE A 330 12.99 2.60 -1.03
CA PHE A 330 12.81 1.21 -1.45
C PHE A 330 13.45 0.93 -2.82
N ASN A 331 13.39 1.86 -3.77
CA ASN A 331 14.04 1.72 -5.09
C ASN A 331 15.58 1.66 -5.03
N LYS A 332 16.19 2.10 -3.92
CA LYS A 332 17.64 1.91 -3.67
C LYS A 332 17.98 0.46 -3.29
N CYS A 333 16.99 -0.33 -2.87
CA CYS A 333 17.15 -1.68 -2.33
C CYS A 333 17.15 -2.75 -3.43
N LYS A 334 18.22 -2.78 -4.22
CA LYS A 334 18.38 -3.70 -5.36
C LYS A 334 19.64 -4.57 -5.31
N PRO A 335 19.61 -5.77 -5.89
CA PRO A 335 20.79 -6.62 -6.00
C PRO A 335 21.79 -6.05 -7.03
N LYS A 336 23.03 -6.57 -7.00
CA LYS A 336 24.10 -6.18 -7.94
C LYS A 336 24.24 -7.21 -9.06
N PHE A 337 24.13 -6.76 -10.30
CA PHE A 337 24.34 -7.56 -11.50
C PHE A 337 25.60 -7.08 -12.23
N ASN A 338 26.76 -7.64 -11.82
CA ASN A 338 28.08 -7.24 -12.32
C ASN A 338 28.81 -8.47 -12.88
N GLU A 339 29.75 -8.27 -13.82
CA GLU A 339 30.55 -9.36 -14.41
C GLU A 339 31.28 -10.21 -13.36
N SER A 340 31.74 -9.60 -12.26
CA SER A 340 32.42 -10.29 -11.17
C SER A 340 31.56 -11.32 -10.43
N ASN A 341 30.24 -11.22 -10.55
CA ASN A 341 29.29 -12.06 -9.81
C ASN A 341 28.61 -13.08 -10.73
N ILE A 342 29.01 -13.21 -11.99
CA ILE A 342 28.47 -14.23 -12.89
C ILE A 342 29.01 -15.59 -12.45
N LEU A 343 28.09 -16.50 -12.11
CA LEU A 343 28.40 -17.89 -11.80
C LEU A 343 28.56 -18.71 -13.09
N THR A 344 27.64 -18.52 -14.03
CA THR A 344 27.60 -19.25 -15.29
C THR A 344 26.65 -18.58 -16.28
N THR A 345 26.62 -19.07 -17.52
CA THR A 345 25.65 -18.70 -18.54
C THR A 345 24.98 -19.97 -19.06
N ILE A 346 23.65 -20.02 -19.03
CA ILE A 346 22.85 -21.17 -19.48
C ILE A 346 21.97 -20.69 -20.62
N ASP A 347 22.17 -21.24 -21.83
CA ASP A 347 21.38 -20.88 -23.02
C ASP A 347 21.30 -19.35 -23.28
N GLY A 348 22.41 -18.64 -23.04
CA GLY A 348 22.50 -17.18 -23.19
C GLY A 348 21.96 -16.37 -22.00
N ILE A 349 21.45 -17.03 -20.95
CA ILE A 349 20.99 -16.40 -19.72
C ILE A 349 22.13 -16.36 -18.72
N ASN A 350 22.52 -15.17 -18.29
CA ASN A 350 23.52 -15.01 -17.23
C ASN A 350 22.90 -15.33 -15.87
N VAL A 351 23.61 -16.17 -15.12
CA VAL A 351 23.26 -16.59 -13.76
C VAL A 351 24.24 -15.91 -12.81
N TYR A 352 23.71 -15.10 -11.90
CA TYR A 352 24.47 -14.26 -10.99
C TYR A 352 24.36 -14.76 -9.56
N ASP A 353 25.43 -14.57 -8.81
CA ASP A 353 25.43 -14.72 -7.38
C ASP A 353 24.89 -13.46 -6.70
N SER A 354 23.92 -13.62 -5.80
CA SER A 354 23.44 -12.54 -4.91
C SER A 354 24.52 -12.02 -3.95
N GLY A 355 25.58 -12.81 -3.73
CA GLY A 355 26.59 -12.52 -2.72
C GLY A 355 26.05 -12.72 -1.31
N ASP A 356 26.65 -12.03 -0.33
CA ASP A 356 26.32 -12.20 1.09
C ASP A 356 25.57 -11.00 1.68
N GLN A 357 25.45 -9.91 0.92
CA GLN A 357 24.76 -8.69 1.32
C GLN A 357 23.99 -8.13 0.14
N PHE A 358 22.67 -8.18 0.20
CA PHE A 358 21.81 -7.69 -0.86
C PHE A 358 20.41 -7.36 -0.33
N TYR A 359 19.69 -6.59 -1.13
CA TYR A 359 18.25 -6.43 -1.06
C TYR A 359 17.63 -6.87 -2.37
N SER A 360 16.34 -7.20 -2.35
CA SER A 360 15.56 -7.39 -3.57
C SER A 360 14.09 -7.12 -3.30
N ILE A 361 13.40 -6.55 -4.28
CA ILE A 361 11.94 -6.53 -4.34
C ILE A 361 11.50 -7.74 -5.16
N VAL A 362 10.60 -8.57 -4.60
CA VAL A 362 10.30 -9.90 -5.13
C VAL A 362 8.80 -10.18 -5.08
N LYS A 363 8.29 -10.89 -6.09
CA LYS A 363 6.95 -11.48 -6.04
C LYS A 363 7.01 -12.99 -6.25
N THR A 364 6.34 -13.72 -5.37
CA THR A 364 6.12 -15.16 -5.51
C THR A 364 4.90 -15.41 -6.39
N LEU A 365 5.08 -16.09 -7.53
CA LEU A 365 3.97 -16.54 -8.38
C LEU A 365 3.30 -17.77 -7.74
N GLY A 366 1.96 -17.83 -7.74
CA GLY A 366 1.23 -19.01 -7.25
C GLY A 366 1.18 -19.20 -5.72
N ALA A 367 1.67 -18.23 -4.95
CA ALA A 367 1.74 -18.20 -3.48
C ALA A 367 0.49 -18.69 -2.71
N PHE A 368 -0.70 -18.55 -3.31
CA PHE A 368 -2.01 -18.87 -2.71
C PHE A 368 -2.88 -19.76 -3.59
N SER A 369 -2.34 -20.30 -4.69
CA SER A 369 -3.09 -21.20 -5.58
C SER A 369 -2.86 -22.65 -5.16
N GLU A 370 -3.94 -23.39 -4.86
CA GLU A 370 -3.90 -24.82 -4.57
C GLU A 370 -3.32 -25.65 -5.75
N ASP A 371 -3.36 -25.09 -6.97
CA ASP A 371 -2.92 -25.70 -8.22
C ASP A 371 -1.44 -25.45 -8.56
N GLY A 372 -0.56 -25.43 -7.55
CA GLY A 372 0.87 -25.16 -7.65
C GLY A 372 1.71 -26.19 -8.42
N ASN A 373 1.31 -26.58 -9.64
CA ASN A 373 2.04 -27.52 -10.49
C ASN A 373 2.19 -26.94 -11.91
N GLY A 374 3.38 -26.40 -12.20
CA GLY A 374 3.91 -26.25 -13.56
C GLY A 374 2.93 -25.71 -14.59
N GLN A 375 2.53 -24.44 -14.48
CA GLN A 375 1.78 -23.79 -15.55
C GLN A 375 2.54 -23.86 -16.88
N ALA A 376 1.79 -23.95 -17.98
CA ALA A 376 2.37 -24.15 -19.31
C ALA A 376 3.31 -23.00 -19.70
N ASN A 377 3.05 -21.77 -19.24
CA ASN A 377 3.85 -20.57 -19.52
C ASN A 377 3.70 -19.51 -18.39
N TYR A 378 4.78 -19.18 -17.68
CA TYR A 378 4.79 -18.22 -16.56
C TYR A 378 4.60 -16.77 -17.01
N TYR A 379 5.07 -16.41 -18.21
CA TYR A 379 4.87 -15.09 -18.77
C TYR A 379 3.40 -14.82 -19.09
N GLU A 380 2.69 -15.82 -19.62
CA GLU A 380 1.25 -15.74 -19.88
C GLU A 380 0.43 -15.70 -18.59
N GLU A 381 0.81 -16.50 -17.59
CA GLU A 381 0.18 -16.46 -16.26
C GLU A 381 0.31 -15.07 -15.63
N TRP A 382 1.54 -14.53 -15.61
CA TRP A 382 1.80 -13.20 -15.07
C TRP A 382 1.06 -12.13 -15.86
N ASN A 383 1.04 -12.20 -17.19
CA ASN A 383 0.40 -11.19 -18.04
C ASN A 383 -1.05 -11.51 -18.39
N ASN A 384 -1.73 -12.34 -17.58
CA ASN A 384 -3.14 -12.58 -17.80
C ASN A 384 -3.93 -11.26 -17.84
N ASP A 385 -4.91 -11.21 -18.74
CA ASP A 385 -5.77 -10.08 -19.03
C ASP A 385 -6.92 -9.95 -18.02
N ARG A 386 -6.82 -10.59 -16.86
CA ARG A 386 -7.78 -10.44 -15.76
C ARG A 386 -7.28 -9.40 -14.77
N TYR A 387 -7.83 -8.19 -14.85
CA TYR A 387 -7.48 -7.08 -13.98
C TYR A 387 -8.58 -6.83 -12.96
N ARG A 388 -8.36 -7.40 -11.78
CA ARG A 388 -9.32 -7.49 -10.66
C ARG A 388 -9.09 -6.42 -9.60
N SER A 389 -7.87 -5.91 -9.58
CA SER A 389 -7.31 -4.98 -8.62
C SER A 389 -6.26 -4.14 -9.30
N HIS A 390 -6.19 -2.87 -8.91
CA HIS A 390 -5.12 -1.96 -9.30
C HIS A 390 -3.84 -2.14 -8.48
N ILE A 391 -3.84 -2.97 -7.43
CA ILE A 391 -2.68 -3.20 -6.57
C ILE A 391 -1.87 -4.44 -6.99
N ASN A 392 -0.56 -4.32 -6.82
CA ASN A 392 0.44 -5.35 -6.98
C ASN A 392 1.29 -5.48 -5.71
N ALA A 393 0.91 -6.43 -4.85
CA ALA A 393 1.69 -6.81 -3.68
C ALA A 393 3.00 -7.51 -4.05
N VAL A 394 4.10 -7.00 -3.52
CA VAL A 394 5.46 -7.56 -3.63
C VAL A 394 6.09 -7.62 -2.23
N SER A 395 7.19 -8.33 -2.08
CA SER A 395 7.93 -8.46 -0.83
C SER A 395 9.30 -7.80 -0.94
N LEU A 396 9.71 -7.05 0.08
CA LEU A 396 11.10 -6.65 0.24
C LEU A 396 11.88 -7.73 1.01
N ILE A 397 12.99 -8.22 0.44
CA ILE A 397 13.89 -9.15 1.12
C ILE A 397 15.28 -8.55 1.29
N ARG A 398 15.99 -9.05 2.31
CA ARG A 398 17.42 -8.80 2.56
C ARG A 398 18.09 -10.12 2.91
N ASN A 399 19.41 -10.22 2.74
CA ASN A 399 20.17 -11.44 3.02
C ASN A 399 19.85 -12.09 4.38
N ASP A 400 19.53 -11.29 5.41
CA ASP A 400 19.20 -11.80 6.75
C ASP A 400 17.70 -11.95 7.02
N ASN A 401 16.81 -11.68 6.05
CA ASN A 401 15.37 -11.90 6.15
C ASN A 401 14.78 -12.22 4.77
N LEU A 402 14.86 -13.50 4.39
CA LEU A 402 14.37 -14.04 3.12
C LEU A 402 12.93 -14.55 3.23
N ALA A 403 12.04 -13.72 3.81
CA ALA A 403 10.64 -14.06 3.99
C ALA A 403 9.85 -13.80 2.71
N PHE A 404 9.30 -14.87 2.13
CA PHE A 404 8.46 -14.85 0.94
C PHE A 404 7.00 -15.15 1.30
N ALA A 405 6.07 -14.71 0.44
CA ALA A 405 4.68 -15.14 0.51
C ALA A 405 4.53 -16.58 -0.02
N GLU A 406 5.00 -17.59 0.70
CA GLU A 406 4.89 -19.02 0.32
C GLU A 406 4.19 -19.80 1.45
N GLN A 407 2.85 -19.84 1.43
CA GLN A 407 2.05 -20.45 2.52
C GLN A 407 1.85 -21.97 2.36
N ASP A 408 1.93 -22.50 1.15
CA ASP A 408 1.67 -23.91 0.85
C ASP A 408 2.87 -24.84 1.11
N GLY A 409 3.99 -24.26 1.55
CA GLY A 409 5.21 -25.00 1.86
C GLY A 409 5.99 -25.49 0.65
N LYS A 410 5.73 -24.95 -0.55
CA LYS A 410 6.44 -25.29 -1.79
C LYS A 410 7.34 -24.14 -2.24
N LEU A 411 8.37 -24.48 -3.02
CA LEU A 411 9.19 -23.49 -3.72
C LEU A 411 8.49 -23.05 -5.00
N HIS A 412 8.26 -21.75 -5.12
CA HIS A 412 7.59 -21.15 -6.27
C HIS A 412 8.54 -20.30 -7.11
N ILE A 413 8.12 -19.99 -8.33
CA ILE A 413 8.85 -19.04 -9.18
C ILE A 413 8.79 -17.65 -8.55
N LYS A 414 9.97 -17.05 -8.41
CA LYS A 414 10.17 -15.74 -7.78
C LYS A 414 10.58 -14.73 -8.84
N LEU A 415 9.76 -13.70 -8.98
CA LEU A 415 9.93 -12.59 -9.91
C LEU A 415 10.63 -11.43 -9.20
N GLY A 416 11.79 -11.00 -9.68
CA GLY A 416 12.55 -9.89 -9.12
C GLY A 416 12.37 -8.58 -9.88
N PHE A 417 12.41 -7.47 -9.17
CA PHE A 417 12.29 -6.12 -9.73
C PHE A 417 13.46 -5.23 -9.26
N TYR A 418 14.01 -4.42 -10.15
CA TYR A 418 15.05 -3.46 -9.80
C TYR A 418 14.52 -2.26 -9.03
N ASP A 419 13.33 -1.82 -9.42
CA ASP A 419 12.64 -0.63 -8.94
C ASP A 419 11.16 -0.71 -9.35
N PHE A 420 10.39 0.30 -8.98
CA PHE A 420 9.10 0.65 -9.57
C PHE A 420 9.08 2.15 -9.83
N ASP A 421 8.16 2.64 -10.67
CA ASP A 421 7.91 4.07 -10.72
C ASP A 421 7.48 4.55 -9.33
N GLU A 422 8.16 5.56 -8.76
CA GLU A 422 7.93 5.97 -7.37
C GLU A 422 6.50 6.48 -7.14
N THR A 423 5.87 7.05 -8.18
CA THR A 423 4.48 7.52 -8.12
C THR A 423 3.47 6.37 -8.06
N MET A 424 3.90 5.14 -8.35
CA MET A 424 3.07 3.95 -8.28
C MET A 424 3.04 3.33 -6.89
N PHE A 425 3.82 3.82 -5.92
CA PHE A 425 3.82 3.24 -4.57
C PHE A 425 2.53 3.61 -3.81
N LEU A 426 1.79 2.60 -3.37
CA LEU A 426 0.53 2.73 -2.63
C LEU A 426 0.71 2.58 -1.13
N GLY A 427 1.77 1.90 -0.72
CA GLY A 427 2.14 1.72 0.67
C GLY A 427 2.75 0.36 0.95
N GLY A 428 2.74 -0.04 2.21
CA GLY A 428 3.44 -1.22 2.67
C GLY A 428 3.28 -1.45 4.16
N GLY A 429 3.65 -2.63 4.61
CA GLY A 429 3.60 -2.99 6.02
C GLY A 429 4.57 -4.09 6.39
N ASN A 430 4.96 -4.08 7.67
CA ASN A 430 5.80 -5.12 8.26
C ASN A 430 5.01 -6.43 8.58
N LYS A 431 3.83 -6.57 7.96
CA LYS A 431 2.84 -7.64 8.07
C LYS A 431 1.93 -7.60 6.84
N ASP A 432 1.09 -8.62 6.69
CA ASP A 432 0.02 -8.64 5.68
C ASP A 432 -0.86 -7.39 5.81
N ILE A 433 -0.93 -6.60 4.74
CA ILE A 433 -1.80 -5.43 4.64
C ILE A 433 -3.03 -5.73 3.78
N ASN A 434 -3.62 -6.93 3.93
CA ASN A 434 -4.85 -7.42 3.31
C ASN A 434 -5.39 -6.54 2.17
N SER A 435 -4.69 -6.54 1.05
CA SER A 435 -4.99 -5.66 -0.08
C SER A 435 -6.24 -6.11 -0.86
N THR A 436 -6.88 -7.21 -0.49
CA THR A 436 -7.93 -7.91 -1.25
C THR A 436 -9.33 -7.25 -1.24
N PRO A 437 -9.90 -6.76 -0.12
CA PRO A 437 -11.22 -6.13 -0.10
C PRO A 437 -11.20 -4.70 -0.68
N ASP A 438 -10.10 -3.98 -0.47
CA ASP A 438 -9.93 -2.57 -0.85
C ASP A 438 -9.34 -2.42 -2.26
N SER A 439 -9.08 -3.54 -2.93
CA SER A 439 -8.22 -3.67 -4.09
C SER A 439 -8.68 -2.91 -5.35
N ARG A 440 -9.89 -2.36 -5.33
CA ARG A 440 -10.57 -1.65 -6.43
C ARG A 440 -10.87 -0.18 -6.10
N ASN A 441 -10.71 0.19 -4.83
CA ASN A 441 -11.08 1.51 -4.37
C ASN A 441 -9.97 2.49 -4.73
N MET A 442 -10.31 3.49 -5.53
CA MET A 442 -9.36 4.54 -5.92
C MET A 442 -8.82 5.28 -4.69
N GLY A 443 -9.48 5.25 -3.53
CA GLY A 443 -9.02 5.85 -2.26
C GLY A 443 -8.44 4.87 -1.23
N ALA A 444 -8.04 3.65 -1.61
CA ALA A 444 -7.59 2.62 -0.66
C ALA A 444 -6.35 3.06 0.15
N LYS A 445 -6.42 2.95 1.49
CA LYS A 445 -5.29 3.21 2.42
C LYS A 445 -4.59 1.90 2.74
N ILE A 446 -3.41 1.66 2.14
CA ILE A 446 -2.75 0.34 2.18
C ILE A 446 -1.35 0.47 2.77
N TYR A 447 -1.29 0.94 4.01
CA TYR A 447 -0.04 1.12 4.73
C TYR A 447 -0.21 0.88 6.22
N SER A 448 0.81 0.27 6.83
CA SER A 448 0.86 0.01 8.26
C SER A 448 2.31 0.00 8.74
N LYS A 449 2.70 1.03 9.50
CA LYS A 449 4.05 1.18 10.06
C LYS A 449 5.15 1.18 8.99
N LEU A 450 4.96 1.96 7.94
CA LEU A 450 5.99 2.25 6.96
C LEU A 450 7.19 2.90 7.65
N SER A 451 8.37 2.39 7.36
CA SER A 451 9.66 2.83 7.89
C SER A 451 10.73 2.67 6.80
N LEU A 452 11.92 3.23 7.02
CA LEU A 452 13.04 3.03 6.11
C LEU A 452 13.37 1.54 5.90
N PRO A 453 13.88 1.14 4.72
CA PRO A 453 13.98 -0.27 4.33
C PRO A 453 14.62 -1.22 5.37
N SER A 454 15.70 -0.79 6.03
CA SER A 454 16.33 -1.61 7.07
C SER A 454 15.43 -1.81 8.30
N LYS A 455 14.85 -0.73 8.82
CA LYS A 455 13.94 -0.78 9.99
C LYS A 455 12.66 -1.53 9.65
N PHE A 456 12.19 -1.43 8.40
CA PHE A 456 11.04 -2.16 7.88
C PHE A 456 11.26 -3.67 7.98
N ILE A 457 12.39 -4.15 7.45
CA ILE A 457 12.80 -5.56 7.54
C ILE A 457 13.03 -6.01 8.98
N ASP A 458 13.70 -5.18 9.77
CA ASP A 458 14.00 -5.45 11.18
C ASP A 458 12.73 -5.44 12.05
N SER A 459 11.59 -4.96 11.54
CA SER A 459 10.32 -4.93 12.26
C SER A 459 9.35 -6.02 11.80
N THR A 460 9.67 -6.78 10.75
CA THR A 460 8.78 -7.81 10.20
C THR A 460 8.92 -9.11 10.96
N ARG A 461 7.78 -9.55 11.52
CA ARG A 461 7.75 -10.65 12.50
C ARG A 461 6.55 -11.58 12.36
N GLU A 462 5.51 -11.19 11.63
CA GLU A 462 4.29 -11.96 11.48
C GLU A 462 4.29 -12.81 10.21
N TRP A 463 4.85 -12.30 9.10
CA TRP A 463 4.84 -13.02 7.83
C TRP A 463 5.97 -12.59 6.88
N HIS A 464 5.70 -11.65 5.98
CA HIS A 464 6.69 -11.09 5.05
C HIS A 464 6.56 -9.55 4.98
N ASN A 465 7.55 -8.93 4.33
CA ASN A 465 7.63 -7.46 4.18
C ASN A 465 6.81 -6.99 2.97
N GLU A 466 5.51 -6.75 3.13
CA GLU A 466 4.64 -6.42 1.99
C GLU A 466 4.81 -4.96 1.56
N LEU A 467 5.03 -4.76 0.26
CA LEU A 467 4.99 -3.48 -0.42
C LEU A 467 3.92 -3.55 -1.52
N ASP A 468 3.09 -2.52 -1.62
CA ASP A 468 2.03 -2.43 -2.61
C ASP A 468 2.31 -1.31 -3.60
N PHE A 469 2.33 -1.68 -4.87
CA PHE A 469 2.46 -0.75 -5.98
C PHE A 469 1.22 -0.84 -6.88
N GLU A 470 0.93 0.23 -7.63
CA GLU A 470 0.03 0.15 -8.76
C GLU A 470 0.53 -0.92 -9.74
N ARG A 471 -0.42 -1.73 -10.19
CA ARG A 471 -0.17 -2.84 -11.08
C ARG A 471 0.12 -2.36 -12.50
N LYS A 472 -0.30 -1.13 -12.84
CA LYS A 472 -0.10 -0.50 -14.15
C LYS A 472 1.39 -0.23 -14.40
N SER A 473 1.86 -0.66 -15.57
CA SER A 473 3.18 -0.30 -16.09
C SER A 473 3.16 1.13 -16.64
N THR A 474 4.13 1.95 -16.24
CA THR A 474 4.38 3.26 -16.84
C THR A 474 5.31 3.20 -18.05
N ASP A 475 6.01 2.08 -18.28
CA ASP A 475 6.88 1.93 -19.46
C ASP A 475 6.04 1.84 -20.75
N PRO A 476 6.12 2.83 -21.67
CA PRO A 476 5.34 2.83 -22.90
C PRO A 476 5.75 1.73 -23.90
N ARG A 477 6.90 1.08 -23.67
CA ARG A 477 7.38 -0.05 -24.47
C ARG A 477 6.84 -1.38 -23.98
N ASN A 478 6.31 -1.43 -22.76
CA ASN A 478 5.71 -2.63 -22.20
C ASN A 478 4.35 -2.87 -22.88
N PRO A 479 4.15 -3.98 -23.61
CA PRO A 479 2.88 -4.25 -24.27
C PRO A 479 1.77 -4.63 -23.29
N HIS A 480 2.11 -4.92 -22.03
CA HIS A 480 1.20 -5.40 -21.01
C HIS A 480 0.84 -4.35 -19.98
N PHE A 481 -0.29 -4.59 -19.34
CA PHE A 481 -0.72 -3.77 -18.22
C PHE A 481 0.24 -3.84 -17.04
N LYS A 482 0.78 -5.02 -16.73
CA LYS A 482 1.63 -5.24 -15.55
C LYS A 482 3.08 -4.93 -15.86
N LYS A 483 3.81 -4.33 -14.90
CA LYS A 483 5.29 -4.31 -14.98
C LYS A 483 5.79 -5.76 -15.00
N ASN A 484 6.59 -6.10 -16.00
CA ASN A 484 7.27 -7.40 -16.05
C ASN A 484 8.47 -7.41 -15.08
N PRO A 485 8.87 -8.59 -14.59
CA PRO A 485 10.09 -8.73 -13.80
C PRO A 485 11.32 -8.27 -14.58
N ASP A 486 12.33 -7.85 -13.84
CA ASP A 486 13.64 -7.50 -14.39
C ASP A 486 14.64 -8.68 -14.31
N PHE A 487 14.38 -9.63 -13.42
CA PHE A 487 15.17 -10.85 -13.23
C PHE A 487 14.32 -11.96 -12.58
N ILE A 488 14.79 -13.20 -12.65
CA ILE A 488 14.18 -14.34 -11.96
C ILE A 488 15.09 -14.76 -10.81
N ILE A 489 14.51 -15.17 -9.68
CA ILE A 489 15.29 -15.66 -8.53
C ILE A 489 15.27 -17.18 -8.49
N LEU A 490 16.45 -17.77 -8.35
CA LEU A 490 16.63 -19.18 -8.02
C LEU A 490 17.03 -19.29 -6.54
N ASP A 491 16.11 -19.82 -5.73
CA ASP A 491 16.36 -20.09 -4.33
C ASP A 491 17.07 -21.44 -4.15
N GLN A 492 18.32 -21.41 -3.71
CA GLN A 492 19.15 -22.60 -3.50
C GLN A 492 19.31 -22.86 -2.01
N GLU A 493 18.58 -23.85 -1.49
CA GLU A 493 18.59 -24.22 -0.07
C GLU A 493 19.97 -24.66 0.41
N CYS A 494 20.62 -25.60 -0.29
CA CYS A 494 21.89 -26.20 0.12
C CYS A 494 23.02 -25.79 -0.82
N GLU A 495 24.20 -25.53 -0.26
CA GLU A 495 25.38 -25.15 -1.06
C GLU A 495 25.87 -26.33 -1.90
N ASP A 496 25.85 -27.54 -1.31
CA ASP A 496 26.20 -28.79 -1.97
C ASP A 496 24.94 -29.66 -2.15
N ILE A 497 24.37 -29.59 -3.35
CA ILE A 497 23.16 -30.33 -3.74
C ILE A 497 23.35 -31.85 -3.60
N SER A 498 24.59 -32.36 -3.66
CA SER A 498 24.85 -33.81 -3.51
C SER A 498 24.55 -34.35 -2.10
N GLN A 499 24.42 -33.45 -1.11
CA GLN A 499 24.07 -33.79 0.27
C GLN A 499 22.57 -33.97 0.49
N LEU A 500 21.75 -33.56 -0.48
CA LEU A 500 20.30 -33.78 -0.47
C LEU A 500 19.97 -35.25 -0.76
N SER A 501 18.82 -35.72 -0.27
CA SER A 501 18.27 -37.02 -0.69
C SER A 501 17.97 -37.03 -2.19
N VAL A 502 17.84 -38.22 -2.78
CA VAL A 502 17.56 -38.37 -4.23
C VAL A 502 16.27 -37.63 -4.62
N GLU A 503 15.26 -37.71 -3.76
CA GLU A 503 13.97 -37.02 -3.94
C GLU A 503 14.12 -35.50 -3.88
N GLU A 504 14.86 -34.97 -2.91
CA GLU A 504 15.13 -33.52 -2.77
C GLU A 504 15.98 -32.98 -3.93
N GLN A 505 16.97 -33.73 -4.40
CA GLN A 505 17.76 -33.37 -5.60
C GLN A 505 16.85 -33.27 -6.83
N LYS A 506 15.93 -34.22 -6.99
CA LYS A 506 14.97 -34.23 -8.10
C LYS A 506 14.05 -33.01 -8.04
N GLN A 507 13.52 -32.68 -6.85
CA GLN A 507 12.68 -31.50 -6.66
C GLN A 507 13.44 -30.19 -6.94
N PHE A 508 14.70 -30.09 -6.49
CA PHE A 508 15.53 -28.93 -6.77
C PHE A 508 15.82 -28.77 -8.26
N GLU A 509 16.19 -29.85 -8.97
CA GLU A 509 16.42 -29.77 -10.42
C GLU A 509 15.14 -29.43 -11.18
N GLU A 510 13.97 -29.94 -10.76
CA GLU A 510 12.68 -29.52 -11.33
C GLU A 510 12.45 -28.02 -11.13
N TYR A 511 12.66 -27.51 -9.91
CA TYR A 511 12.53 -26.09 -9.61
C TYR A 511 13.51 -25.22 -10.41
N ARG A 512 14.78 -25.66 -10.51
CA ARG A 512 15.82 -25.00 -11.31
C ARG A 512 15.46 -24.96 -12.79
N ASN A 513 14.96 -26.07 -13.34
CA ASN A 513 14.49 -26.13 -14.72
C ASN A 513 13.30 -25.20 -14.95
N ASN A 514 12.35 -25.14 -14.02
CA ASN A 514 11.22 -24.22 -14.08
C ASN A 514 11.66 -22.75 -13.98
N THR A 515 12.68 -22.46 -13.17
CA THR A 515 13.30 -21.12 -13.07
C THR A 515 13.96 -20.68 -14.38
N ILE A 516 14.73 -21.58 -15.00
CA ILE A 516 15.34 -21.33 -16.33
C ILE A 516 14.24 -21.17 -17.39
N LYS A 517 13.19 -21.99 -17.35
CA LYS A 517 12.03 -21.89 -18.24
C LYS A 517 11.36 -20.51 -18.10
N ALA A 518 11.06 -20.07 -16.88
CA ALA A 518 10.50 -18.74 -16.63
C ALA A 518 11.41 -17.64 -17.18
N ALA A 519 12.71 -17.69 -16.90
CA ALA A 519 13.67 -16.71 -17.41
C ALA A 519 13.65 -16.60 -18.94
N LYS A 520 13.55 -17.74 -19.65
CA LYS A 520 13.38 -17.76 -21.12
C LYS A 520 12.07 -17.14 -21.57
N GLU A 521 10.97 -17.51 -20.93
CA GLU A 521 9.61 -17.03 -21.26
C GLU A 521 9.47 -15.52 -21.09
N PHE A 522 10.14 -14.93 -20.11
CA PHE A 522 10.21 -13.48 -19.92
C PHE A 522 11.26 -12.77 -20.80
N GLY A 523 11.83 -13.46 -21.80
CA GLY A 523 12.76 -12.86 -22.77
C GLY A 523 14.23 -12.95 -22.38
N ASN A 524 14.65 -14.09 -21.81
CA ASN A 524 16.01 -14.37 -21.34
C ASN A 524 16.47 -13.41 -20.22
N LEU A 525 15.60 -13.16 -19.25
CA LEU A 525 15.95 -12.37 -18.06
C LEU A 525 17.10 -13.03 -17.28
N PRO A 526 17.99 -12.25 -16.66
CA PRO A 526 19.04 -12.80 -15.81
C PRO A 526 18.45 -13.55 -14.61
N ILE A 527 19.20 -14.53 -14.11
CA ILE A 527 18.83 -15.30 -12.92
C ILE A 527 19.71 -14.87 -11.75
N LEU A 528 19.10 -14.52 -10.62
CA LEU A 528 19.80 -14.27 -9.36
C LEU A 528 19.72 -15.51 -8.46
N VAL A 529 20.87 -16.09 -8.12
CA VAL A 529 20.95 -17.23 -7.21
C VAL A 529 21.09 -16.74 -5.77
N ILE A 530 20.15 -17.14 -4.92
CA ILE A 530 20.21 -16.95 -3.47
C ILE A 530 20.65 -18.28 -2.87
N ASN A 531 21.93 -18.38 -2.50
CA ASN A 531 22.46 -19.55 -1.79
C ASN A 531 22.18 -19.41 -0.29
N ARG A 532 21.07 -19.95 0.17
CA ARG A 532 20.58 -19.77 1.54
C ARG A 532 21.54 -20.34 2.58
N GLU A 533 22.15 -21.49 2.32
CA GLU A 533 23.11 -22.09 3.25
C GLU A 533 24.37 -21.23 3.43
N ARG A 534 24.94 -20.73 2.33
CA ARG A 534 26.10 -19.84 2.40
C ARG A 534 25.76 -18.55 3.15
N ILE A 535 24.62 -17.96 2.83
CA ILE A 535 24.12 -16.75 3.50
C ILE A 535 23.93 -17.03 4.99
N ALA A 536 23.21 -18.09 5.36
CA ALA A 536 22.96 -18.47 6.76
C ALA A 536 24.25 -18.70 7.55
N ARG A 537 25.24 -19.34 6.93
CA ARG A 537 26.56 -19.54 7.53
C ARG A 537 27.29 -18.21 7.76
N ASN A 538 27.28 -17.32 6.77
CA ASN A 538 27.91 -16.01 6.87
C ASN A 538 27.22 -15.11 7.91
N GLU A 539 25.90 -15.17 7.97
CA GLU A 539 25.06 -14.50 8.96
C GLU A 539 25.33 -15.00 10.38
N ASN A 540 25.45 -16.32 10.56
CA ASN A 540 25.82 -16.91 11.84
C ASN A 540 27.23 -16.48 12.28
N ASN A 541 28.22 -16.50 11.37
CA ASN A 541 29.57 -16.01 11.66
C ASN A 541 29.58 -14.53 12.07
N LEU A 542 28.73 -13.70 11.44
CA LEU A 542 28.59 -12.30 11.78
C LEU A 542 27.98 -12.12 13.18
N ILE A 543 26.93 -12.88 13.52
CA ILE A 543 26.35 -12.89 14.87
C ILE A 543 27.42 -13.27 15.91
N ARG A 544 28.25 -14.27 15.63
CA ARG A 544 29.35 -14.67 16.53
C ARG A 544 30.38 -13.58 16.72
N LYS A 545 30.79 -12.92 15.63
CA LYS A 545 31.69 -11.76 15.72
C LYS A 545 31.08 -10.62 16.54
N MET A 546 29.79 -10.33 16.35
CA MET A 546 29.09 -9.30 17.12
C MET A 546 29.02 -9.64 18.62
N LEU A 547 28.87 -10.93 18.98
CA LEU A 547 28.93 -11.39 20.37
C LEU A 547 30.32 -11.17 20.97
N ASP A 548 31.39 -11.50 20.23
CA ASP A 548 32.77 -11.25 20.65
C ASP A 548 33.01 -9.74 20.87
N ASP A 549 32.53 -8.89 19.96
CA ASP A 549 32.63 -7.43 20.06
C ASP A 549 31.81 -6.88 21.24
N TYR A 550 30.65 -7.48 21.54
CA TYR A 550 29.82 -7.13 22.69
C TYR A 550 30.49 -7.48 24.02
N ASN A 551 31.15 -8.65 24.10
CA ASN A 551 31.89 -9.07 25.30
C ASN A 551 32.98 -8.07 25.72
N VAL A 552 33.47 -7.26 24.77
CA VAL A 552 34.42 -6.17 25.06
C VAL A 552 33.68 -4.85 25.33
N SER A 553 32.74 -4.48 24.47
CA SER A 553 32.15 -3.13 24.46
C SER A 553 31.00 -2.93 25.45
N HIS A 554 30.24 -3.99 25.75
CA HIS A 554 28.97 -3.93 26.48
C HIS A 554 27.97 -2.91 25.91
N ASP A 555 28.02 -2.67 24.58
CA ASP A 555 27.10 -1.77 23.90
C ASP A 555 25.72 -2.42 23.74
N MET A 556 24.71 -1.81 24.36
CA MET A 556 23.32 -2.26 24.27
C MET A 556 22.75 -2.12 22.86
N GLY A 557 23.24 -1.19 22.04
CA GLY A 557 22.85 -1.10 20.62
C GLY A 557 23.26 -2.35 19.86
N LEU A 558 24.53 -2.76 20.01
CA LEU A 558 25.05 -4.00 19.46
C LEU A 558 24.27 -5.23 19.95
N LEU A 559 23.96 -5.30 21.24
CA LEU A 559 23.18 -6.41 21.81
C LEU A 559 21.79 -6.57 21.17
N LYS A 560 21.07 -5.45 21.00
CA LYS A 560 19.77 -5.46 20.30
C LYS A 560 19.91 -5.96 18.87
N ASN A 561 20.94 -5.52 18.17
CA ASN A 561 21.20 -5.92 16.79
C ASN A 561 21.48 -7.42 16.67
N ILE A 562 22.20 -8.03 17.62
CA ILE A 562 22.44 -9.49 17.65
C ILE A 562 21.11 -10.26 17.66
N ILE A 563 20.21 -9.90 18.57
CA ILE A 563 18.90 -10.56 18.73
C ILE A 563 17.99 -10.31 17.52
N ILE A 564 17.91 -9.07 17.04
CA ILE A 564 17.14 -8.72 15.84
C ILE A 564 17.64 -9.52 14.64
N LYS A 565 18.96 -9.60 14.43
CA LYS A 565 19.56 -10.30 13.29
C LYS A 565 19.33 -11.80 13.36
N PHE A 566 19.41 -12.41 14.55
CA PHE A 566 19.02 -13.80 14.74
C PHE A 566 17.54 -14.03 14.36
N ASN A 567 16.66 -13.18 14.86
CA ASN A 567 15.22 -13.28 14.62
C ASN A 567 14.83 -13.03 13.16
N ASN A 568 15.48 -12.09 12.48
CA ASN A 568 15.33 -11.85 11.05
C ASN A 568 15.67 -13.12 10.26
N ASN A 569 16.82 -13.74 10.54
CA ASN A 569 17.27 -14.93 9.82
C ASN A 569 16.31 -16.10 10.06
N ARG A 570 15.86 -16.25 11.30
CA ARG A 570 14.84 -17.23 11.66
C ARG A 570 13.51 -16.95 10.97
N ASN A 571 13.05 -15.70 10.91
CA ASN A 571 11.84 -15.29 10.21
C ASN A 571 11.90 -15.64 8.73
N GLY A 572 13.02 -15.34 8.08
CA GLY A 572 13.26 -15.71 6.69
C GLY A 572 13.22 -17.22 6.43
N CYS A 573 13.40 -18.07 7.46
CA CYS A 573 13.44 -19.53 7.31
C CYS A 573 12.26 -20.26 7.99
N ARG A 574 11.11 -19.60 8.17
CA ARG A 574 9.94 -20.18 8.86
C ARG A 574 9.20 -21.26 8.08
N GLY A 575 9.08 -21.09 6.76
CA GLY A 575 8.38 -22.05 5.91
C GLY A 575 8.92 -23.48 6.08
N PRO A 576 8.08 -24.53 6.00
CA PRO A 576 8.52 -25.92 6.11
C PRO A 576 9.60 -26.28 5.08
N GLN A 577 9.59 -25.66 3.91
CA GLN A 577 10.59 -25.80 2.86
C GLN A 577 11.99 -25.32 3.28
N HIS A 578 12.09 -24.42 4.26
CA HIS A 578 13.36 -23.84 4.75
C HIS A 578 13.80 -24.43 6.10
N LYS A 579 13.14 -25.50 6.58
CA LYS A 579 13.38 -26.10 7.89
C LYS A 579 14.85 -26.49 8.09
N TYR A 580 15.50 -27.03 7.05
CA TYR A 580 16.91 -27.43 7.11
C TYR A 580 17.81 -26.28 7.56
N ILE A 581 17.72 -25.12 6.91
CA ILE A 581 18.50 -23.93 7.25
C ILE A 581 18.18 -23.45 8.66
N ARG A 582 16.90 -23.37 9.00
CA ARG A 582 16.45 -22.92 10.32
C ARG A 582 17.02 -23.78 11.44
N GLU A 583 16.90 -25.11 11.34
CA GLU A 583 17.36 -26.00 12.41
C GLU A 583 18.90 -26.12 12.46
N LYS A 584 19.58 -25.97 11.32
CA LYS A 584 21.04 -26.05 11.26
C LYS A 584 21.72 -24.79 11.81
N TYR A 585 21.21 -23.60 11.49
CA TYR A 585 21.91 -22.34 11.78
C TYR A 585 21.19 -21.42 12.78
N PHE A 586 19.87 -21.55 12.96
CA PHE A 586 19.05 -20.61 13.73
C PHE A 586 18.00 -21.32 14.62
N SER A 587 18.37 -22.48 15.20
CA SER A 587 17.47 -23.31 16.01
C SER A 587 17.15 -22.69 17.37
N ASN A 588 16.09 -23.19 18.03
CA ASN A 588 15.73 -22.74 19.39
C ASN A 588 16.84 -23.06 20.40
N GLN A 589 17.51 -24.20 20.24
CA GLN A 589 18.64 -24.58 21.08
C GLN A 589 19.79 -23.59 20.88
N TYR A 590 20.13 -23.25 19.63
CA TYR A 590 21.19 -22.31 19.35
C TYR A 590 20.87 -20.91 19.88
N PHE A 591 19.61 -20.47 19.78
CA PHE A 591 19.17 -19.23 20.39
C PHE A 591 19.36 -19.25 21.92
N GLN A 592 19.00 -20.36 22.58
CA GLN A 592 19.22 -20.53 24.03
C GLN A 592 20.70 -20.42 24.40
N GLU A 593 21.59 -20.99 23.60
CA GLU A 593 23.04 -20.90 23.79
C GLU A 593 23.52 -19.45 23.72
N ILE A 594 23.06 -18.68 22.72
CA ILE A 594 23.35 -17.24 22.60
C ILE A 594 22.83 -16.47 23.82
N LEU A 595 21.59 -16.73 24.26
CA LEU A 595 21.02 -16.06 25.44
C LEU A 595 21.81 -16.38 26.72
N ASN A 596 22.23 -17.63 26.89
CA ASN A 596 23.04 -18.06 28.04
C ASN A 596 24.43 -17.41 28.03
N GLU A 597 25.04 -17.28 26.85
CA GLU A 597 26.35 -16.62 26.69
C GLU A 597 26.24 -15.14 27.04
N ILE A 598 25.25 -14.43 26.50
CA ILE A 598 24.96 -13.03 26.83
C ILE A 598 24.74 -12.87 28.33
N ASP A 599 23.94 -13.75 28.95
CA ASP A 599 23.63 -13.69 30.38
C ASP A 599 24.87 -13.79 31.28
N SER A 600 25.87 -14.55 30.82
CA SER A 600 27.12 -14.75 31.55
C SER A 600 28.05 -13.53 31.53
N ILE A 601 27.88 -12.63 30.55
CA ILE A 601 28.77 -11.47 30.32
C ILE A 601 28.05 -10.12 30.50
N ILE A 602 26.71 -10.08 30.46
CA ILE A 602 25.95 -8.85 30.58
C ILE A 602 26.05 -8.24 32.00
N PRO A 603 26.30 -6.93 32.13
CA PRO A 603 26.29 -6.23 33.41
C PRO A 603 24.93 -6.35 34.11
N GLU A 604 24.96 -6.48 35.44
CA GLU A 604 23.75 -6.69 36.25
C GLU A 604 22.71 -5.58 36.05
N ASN A 605 23.15 -4.33 35.86
CA ASN A 605 22.28 -3.18 35.62
C ASN A 605 21.62 -3.16 34.23
N GLN A 606 21.98 -4.07 33.32
CA GLN A 606 21.42 -4.18 31.97
C GLN A 606 20.56 -5.44 31.78
N LYS A 607 20.63 -6.40 32.70
CA LYS A 607 19.93 -7.70 32.60
C LYS A 607 18.42 -7.58 32.44
N GLU A 608 17.78 -6.77 33.29
CA GLU A 608 16.32 -6.61 33.27
C GLU A 608 15.84 -6.08 31.93
N PHE A 609 16.48 -5.02 31.42
CA PHE A 609 16.19 -4.46 30.11
C PHE A 609 16.40 -5.49 28.99
N PHE A 610 17.49 -6.26 29.04
CA PHE A 610 17.76 -7.29 28.04
C PHE A 610 16.67 -8.37 28.02
N TYR A 611 16.26 -8.90 29.18
CA TYR A 611 15.21 -9.90 29.24
C TYR A 611 13.86 -9.36 28.75
N GLU A 612 13.53 -8.11 29.10
CA GLU A 612 12.33 -7.46 28.58
C GLU A 612 12.38 -7.30 27.06
N PHE A 613 13.54 -6.90 26.52
CA PHE A 613 13.74 -6.78 25.07
C PHE A 613 13.60 -8.12 24.35
N VAL A 614 14.23 -9.19 24.85
CA VAL A 614 14.13 -10.54 24.27
C VAL A 614 12.69 -11.03 24.32
N LYS A 615 12.00 -10.83 25.44
CA LYS A 615 10.57 -11.17 25.57
C LYS A 615 9.72 -10.42 24.54
N ASN A 616 9.93 -9.12 24.37
CA ASN A 616 9.20 -8.33 23.38
C ASN A 616 9.47 -8.81 21.95
N GLU A 617 10.72 -9.13 21.61
CA GLU A 617 11.05 -9.69 20.29
C GLU A 617 10.45 -11.09 20.08
N HIS A 618 10.40 -11.92 21.12
CA HIS A 618 9.72 -13.22 21.08
C HIS A 618 8.22 -13.08 20.85
N GLU A 619 7.54 -12.18 21.58
CA GLU A 619 6.11 -11.94 21.43
C GLU A 619 5.77 -11.51 19.99
N LYS A 620 6.60 -10.65 19.38
CA LYS A 620 6.43 -10.29 17.97
C LYS A 620 6.62 -11.51 17.05
N MET A 621 7.66 -12.32 17.29
CA MET A 621 7.93 -13.52 16.48
C MET A 621 6.85 -14.59 16.62
N ALA A 622 6.17 -14.68 17.76
CA ALA A 622 5.09 -15.61 18.02
C ALA A 622 3.76 -15.20 17.36
N GLY A 623 3.65 -13.98 16.84
CA GLY A 623 2.46 -13.44 16.17
C GLY A 623 2.17 -14.04 14.78
N CYS A 624 3.00 -14.95 14.27
CA CYS A 624 2.79 -15.62 12.99
C CYS A 624 1.58 -16.56 13.03
N PHE A 625 0.58 -16.32 12.17
CA PHE A 625 -0.57 -17.22 12.05
C PHE A 625 -0.26 -18.52 11.30
N TYR A 626 0.80 -18.52 10.48
CA TYR A 626 1.10 -19.60 9.53
C TYR A 626 2.21 -20.55 10.01
N ASP A 627 2.89 -20.25 11.11
CA ASP A 627 3.97 -21.09 11.66
C ASP A 627 4.00 -21.02 13.20
N ASN A 628 3.97 -22.19 13.83
CA ASN A 628 4.03 -22.34 15.29
C ASN A 628 5.46 -22.57 15.82
N THR A 629 6.47 -22.73 14.96
CA THR A 629 7.85 -23.07 15.40
C THR A 629 8.50 -21.99 16.25
N THR A 630 7.97 -20.77 16.26
CA THR A 630 8.42 -19.64 17.07
C THR A 630 7.78 -19.57 18.45
N LYS A 631 6.68 -20.30 18.71
CA LYS A 631 5.98 -20.33 20.01
C LYS A 631 6.81 -20.93 21.14
N ASP A 632 7.79 -21.76 20.79
CA ASP A 632 8.68 -22.44 21.74
C ASP A 632 10.08 -21.83 21.83
N MET A 633 10.29 -20.64 21.26
CA MET A 633 11.57 -19.94 21.45
C MET A 633 11.75 -19.53 22.92
N PRO A 634 12.97 -19.67 23.46
CA PRO A 634 13.27 -19.21 24.82
C PRO A 634 13.21 -17.68 24.92
N ILE A 635 12.70 -17.18 26.04
CA ILE A 635 12.65 -15.77 26.43
C ILE A 635 13.65 -15.43 27.54
N GLN A 636 14.20 -16.43 28.23
CA GLN A 636 15.24 -16.27 29.25
C GLN A 636 16.33 -17.36 29.17
N PRO A 637 17.47 -17.14 29.83
CA PRO A 637 18.49 -18.17 30.03
C PRO A 637 17.94 -19.45 30.67
N ASN A 638 18.37 -20.61 30.18
CA ASN A 638 18.03 -21.95 30.67
C ASN A 638 16.53 -22.32 30.65
N GLU A 639 15.67 -21.68 29.87
CA GLU A 639 14.24 -21.98 29.87
C GLU A 639 13.87 -23.34 29.29
N LEU A 640 14.52 -23.74 28.20
CA LEU A 640 14.28 -25.06 27.61
C LEU A 640 14.62 -26.21 28.58
N SER A 641 15.57 -26.00 29.50
CA SER A 641 15.90 -26.98 30.55
C SER A 641 14.78 -27.13 31.61
N LYS A 642 13.94 -26.10 31.80
CA LYS A 642 12.81 -26.12 32.75
C LYS A 642 11.56 -26.76 32.16
N ARG A 643 11.42 -26.75 30.83
CA ARG A 643 10.27 -27.35 30.11
C ARG A 643 10.46 -28.85 29.80
N GLY A 644 11.63 -29.42 30.07
CA GLY A 644 11.97 -30.84 29.85
C GLY A 644 11.30 -31.86 30.79
N GLY A 645 10.08 -31.58 31.26
CA GLY A 645 9.25 -32.50 32.03
C GLY A 645 8.00 -32.94 31.26
N LEU A 646 8.14 -33.93 30.36
CA LEU A 646 7.10 -34.75 29.72
C LEU A 646 6.16 -33.99 28.74
N ASN A 647 5.97 -34.42 27.48
CA ASN A 647 5.48 -35.73 27.07
C ASN A 647 6.19 -36.26 25.81
N VAL A 648 6.50 -37.55 25.86
CA VAL A 648 6.86 -38.44 24.76
C VAL A 648 5.64 -38.70 23.89
#